data_AF-J2YQN7-F1
#
_entry.id   AF-J2YQN7-F1
#
_cell.length_a   1.000
_cell.length_b   1.000
_cell.length_c   1.000
_cell.angle_alpha   90.00
_cell.angle_beta   90.00
_cell.angle_gamma   90.00
#
_symmetry.space_group_name_H-M   'P 1'
#
loop_
_entity.id
_entity.type
_entity.pdbx_description
1 polymer ?
#
loop_
_entity_poly.entity_id
_entity_poly.type
_entity_poly.pdbx_seq_one_letter_code
_entity_poly.pdbx_strand_id
1 'polypeptide(L)'
;MRYLLIVLLGLLPVLATAVEFDDATRYLPLGKAMQVYEDRDGSASIAQVSAPTFASRFRTHHEDVLNAGYSTSVFWLKLDLHYLASANASPRPWLLELAYPPLDHLELYLPGSDGVYRLAQRTGDALPYDSRQIRQNNYLFELPLRPGQATTAYLRLHSQGSVQAPLALWSAEAYLEEQPTRLYVLGMIYGVLLVMLVYNLFIFISVRDVSYLYYILYIASFGLYQVSVNGAGVAYFWPDSPWWANAATPLFIGAAGLFGCQFARHFLRLGKISRGLDRLLQLLMLGGVLVMVLSVSMPYGIALRMATVLALLFTVSIFTAGLYAWIRGLRVARWFIIAWTAFLLGGLVNTLMVLGYLPNVFITMYASQLGSALEVALLSLALADRINSMREQQAQTLRETGRTLEQLNQQLARSNLLKDEFLATVTHELRTPMNGVIGSLELMQTLPMSAEMAQYQRTAVGSAQDMMGMVDDILTLTELQAGRLRAQPAPFSLRRMLQELRAGHAGTALGKGLYLSLDIPAELPDELLGDAQKLARCLCCLVDNGLKFTHQGGVMVQVRGRRLGPDSLTLTFTVSDSGIGFDDLDQAILYQRFFQVDGSMTRRYGGLGIGLSICRQMGELLDGRLSHESTRGLGSRFELTLNVAIAQIQMPPGRAASGAIRF
;
A
#
# COMPACT_ATOMS: atom_id res chain seq x y z
N MET A 1 -45.92 82.41 7.11
CA MET A 1 -45.80 81.46 8.25
C MET A 1 -45.35 80.04 7.84
N ARG A 2 -45.73 79.48 6.68
CA ARG A 2 -45.28 78.13 6.25
C ARG A 2 -43.78 78.03 5.91
N TYR A 3 -43.17 79.07 5.35
CA TYR A 3 -41.73 79.04 5.01
C TYR A 3 -40.79 79.27 6.20
N LEU A 4 -41.29 79.86 7.29
CA LEU A 4 -40.49 80.08 8.51
C LEU A 4 -40.32 78.77 9.31
N LEU A 5 -41.29 77.85 9.22
CA LEU A 5 -41.22 76.54 9.87
C LEU A 5 -40.24 75.57 9.18
N ILE A 6 -40.08 75.69 7.86
CA ILE A 6 -39.13 74.86 7.08
C ILE A 6 -37.70 75.34 7.30
N VAL A 7 -37.48 76.64 7.50
CA VAL A 7 -36.15 77.18 7.86
C VAL A 7 -35.80 76.87 9.32
N LEU A 8 -36.78 76.81 10.25
CA LEU A 8 -36.53 76.37 11.63
C LEU A 8 -36.26 74.86 11.76
N LEU A 9 -36.83 74.03 10.89
CA LEU A 9 -36.52 72.58 10.83
C LEU A 9 -35.22 72.26 10.07
N GLY A 10 -34.71 73.20 9.27
CA GLY A 10 -33.42 73.07 8.55
C GLY A 10 -32.19 73.55 9.35
N LEU A 11 -32.39 74.05 10.58
CA LEU A 11 -31.34 74.58 11.46
C LEU A 11 -31.12 73.76 12.73
N LEU A 12 -31.81 72.61 12.87
CA LEU A 12 -31.43 71.63 13.89
C LEU A 12 -30.15 70.94 13.40
N PRO A 13 -29.00 71.11 14.08
CA PRO A 13 -27.88 70.23 13.83
C PRO A 13 -28.40 68.80 14.03
N VAL A 14 -28.05 67.90 13.11
CA VAL A 14 -28.18 66.46 13.33
C VAL A 14 -27.23 66.14 14.49
N LEU A 15 -27.67 66.43 15.71
CA LEU A 15 -27.08 65.97 16.94
C LEU A 15 -27.31 64.47 16.92
N ALA A 16 -26.23 63.72 16.78
CA ALA A 16 -26.24 62.28 17.03
C ALA A 16 -26.91 62.05 18.39
N THR A 17 -28.12 61.51 18.36
CA THR A 17 -28.88 61.20 19.56
C THR A 17 -28.17 60.03 20.24
N ALA A 18 -27.75 60.21 21.49
CA ALA A 18 -27.20 59.13 22.30
C ALA A 18 -28.18 57.94 22.29
N VAL A 19 -27.64 56.72 22.27
CA VAL A 19 -28.48 55.52 22.30
C VAL A 19 -29.07 55.39 23.68
N GLU A 20 -30.40 55.46 23.75
CA GLU A 20 -31.15 55.29 24.98
C GLU A 20 -31.50 53.81 25.18
N PHE A 21 -31.24 53.32 26.38
CA PHE A 21 -31.60 51.96 26.79
C PHE A 21 -31.90 51.92 28.30
N ASP A 22 -32.61 50.90 28.73
CA ASP A 22 -33.20 50.79 30.07
C ASP A 22 -32.90 49.43 30.74
N ASP A 23 -33.49 49.20 31.90
CA ASP A 23 -33.32 47.95 32.66
C ASP A 23 -33.92 46.70 32.00
N ALA A 24 -34.83 46.87 31.04
CA ALA A 24 -35.42 45.77 30.29
C ALA A 24 -34.50 45.32 29.13
N THR A 25 -33.54 46.16 28.76
CA THR A 25 -32.59 45.88 27.68
C THR A 25 -31.65 44.74 28.09
N ARG A 26 -31.73 43.62 27.39
CA ARG A 26 -30.84 42.45 27.59
C ARG A 26 -29.66 42.42 26.63
N TYR A 27 -29.92 42.79 25.37
CA TYR A 27 -28.98 42.82 24.27
C TYR A 27 -29.28 44.02 23.36
N LEU A 28 -28.27 44.79 23.01
CA LEU A 28 -28.40 45.95 22.13
C LEU A 28 -27.23 46.01 21.13
N PRO A 29 -27.46 45.78 19.84
CA PRO A 29 -26.42 45.96 18.83
C PRO A 29 -26.11 47.45 18.64
N LEU A 30 -24.83 47.81 18.76
CA LEU A 30 -24.36 49.20 18.65
C LEU A 30 -23.85 49.56 17.24
N GLY A 31 -23.94 48.62 16.30
CA GLY A 31 -23.55 48.74 14.89
C GLY A 31 -23.93 50.06 14.23
N LYS A 32 -25.24 50.35 14.24
CA LYS A 32 -25.86 51.53 13.59
C LYS A 32 -25.77 52.81 14.40
N ALA A 33 -25.34 52.68 15.66
CA ALA A 33 -25.25 53.79 16.60
C ALA A 33 -23.84 54.33 16.76
N MET A 34 -22.83 53.57 16.35
CA MET A 34 -21.43 54.00 16.47
C MET A 34 -21.10 55.09 15.47
N GLN A 35 -20.19 55.98 15.87
CA GLN A 35 -19.54 56.90 14.96
C GLN A 35 -18.09 56.46 14.75
N VAL A 36 -17.61 56.53 13.51
CA VAL A 36 -16.31 56.00 13.12
C VAL A 36 -15.43 57.10 12.55
N TYR A 37 -14.18 57.12 12.97
CA TYR A 37 -13.11 57.92 12.39
C TYR A 37 -11.93 57.04 12.01
N GLU A 38 -11.54 57.09 10.73
CA GLU A 38 -10.34 56.41 10.22
C GLU A 38 -9.13 57.35 10.34
N ASP A 39 -8.20 56.98 11.21
CA ASP A 39 -6.90 57.62 11.37
C ASP A 39 -5.84 56.85 10.56
N ARG A 40 -5.61 57.30 9.33
CA ARG A 40 -4.68 56.66 8.39
C ARG A 40 -3.21 56.72 8.83
N ASP A 41 -2.85 57.75 9.59
CA ASP A 41 -1.48 57.96 10.06
C ASP A 41 -1.25 57.38 11.46
N GLY A 42 -2.32 56.96 12.15
CA GLY A 42 -2.29 56.37 13.49
C GLY A 42 -1.80 57.31 14.60
N SER A 43 -1.74 58.62 14.32
CA SER A 43 -1.13 59.65 15.16
C SER A 43 -2.12 60.37 16.08
N ALA A 44 -3.43 60.17 15.88
CA ALA A 44 -4.45 60.83 16.66
C ALA A 44 -4.46 60.31 18.11
N SER A 45 -4.31 61.24 19.06
CA SER A 45 -4.39 60.93 20.49
C SER A 45 -5.82 61.07 21.02
N ILE A 46 -6.14 60.41 22.13
CA ILE A 46 -7.46 60.55 22.78
C ILE A 46 -7.80 62.01 23.10
N ALA A 47 -6.82 62.83 23.48
CA ALA A 47 -7.01 64.25 23.76
C ALA A 47 -7.46 65.05 22.53
N GLN A 48 -6.97 64.69 21.34
CA GLN A 48 -7.40 65.31 20.08
C GLN A 48 -8.77 64.77 19.65
N VAL A 49 -8.97 63.46 19.74
CA VAL A 49 -10.19 62.77 19.26
C VAL A 49 -11.42 63.12 20.12
N SER A 50 -11.22 63.36 21.43
CA SER A 50 -12.28 63.78 22.35
C SER A 50 -12.55 65.30 22.34
N ALA A 51 -11.74 66.10 21.63
CA ALA A 51 -11.94 67.54 21.56
C ALA A 51 -13.24 67.89 20.78
N PRO A 52 -14.03 68.89 21.20
CA PRO A 52 -15.27 69.27 20.52
C PRO A 52 -15.08 69.63 19.04
N THR A 53 -13.93 70.22 18.70
CA THR A 53 -13.56 70.58 17.33
C THR A 53 -13.34 69.36 16.42
N PHE A 54 -13.07 68.20 17.00
CA PHE A 54 -12.82 66.95 16.29
C PHE A 54 -14.09 66.15 16.01
N ALA A 55 -15.20 66.47 16.70
CA ALA A 55 -16.47 65.75 16.56
C ALA A 55 -17.01 65.71 15.11
N SER A 56 -16.73 66.74 14.30
CA SER A 56 -17.16 66.80 12.88
C SER A 56 -16.45 65.81 11.96
N ARG A 57 -15.33 65.22 12.41
CA ARG A 57 -14.58 64.20 11.64
C ARG A 57 -15.13 62.80 11.79
N PHE A 58 -15.94 62.55 12.82
CA PHE A 58 -16.63 61.29 13.02
C PHE A 58 -17.82 61.18 12.06
N ARG A 59 -17.96 60.02 11.42
CA ARG A 59 -19.10 59.70 10.56
C ARG A 59 -19.97 58.67 11.24
N THR A 60 -21.28 58.90 11.27
CA THR A 60 -22.24 57.90 11.74
C THR A 60 -22.17 56.66 10.85
N HIS A 61 -22.07 55.49 11.46
CA HIS A 61 -22.07 54.22 10.76
C HIS A 61 -23.50 53.71 10.58
N HIS A 62 -23.84 53.21 9.39
CA HIS A 62 -25.22 52.84 9.03
C HIS A 62 -25.44 51.33 8.91
N GLU A 63 -24.37 50.53 8.93
CA GLU A 63 -24.45 49.07 8.86
C GLU A 63 -24.45 48.44 10.26
N ASP A 64 -24.81 47.16 10.35
CA ASP A 64 -24.82 46.44 11.64
C ASP A 64 -23.43 46.14 12.18
N VAL A 65 -22.40 46.11 11.32
CA VAL A 65 -21.01 45.82 11.70
C VAL A 65 -20.08 46.70 10.87
N LEU A 66 -19.12 47.37 11.54
CA LEU A 66 -18.03 48.03 10.83
C LEU A 66 -17.12 46.96 10.22
N ASN A 67 -16.99 46.94 8.90
CA ASN A 67 -16.06 46.07 8.19
C ASN A 67 -15.14 46.92 7.30
N ALA A 68 -13.91 47.14 7.75
CA ALA A 68 -12.91 47.90 7.02
C ALA A 68 -11.98 46.99 6.18
N GLY A 69 -12.22 45.68 6.15
CA GLY A 69 -11.35 44.71 5.50
C GLY A 69 -9.92 44.75 6.04
N TYR A 70 -8.94 44.41 5.21
CA TYR A 70 -7.52 44.51 5.56
C TYR A 70 -7.05 45.96 5.43
N SER A 71 -6.87 46.65 6.56
CA SER A 71 -6.37 48.02 6.62
C SER A 71 -5.23 48.13 7.63
N THR A 72 -4.29 49.05 7.40
CA THR A 72 -3.26 49.43 8.38
C THR A 72 -3.63 50.69 9.15
N SER A 73 -4.77 51.31 8.84
CA SER A 73 -5.28 52.49 9.54
C SER A 73 -5.71 52.14 10.97
N VAL A 74 -5.65 53.11 11.86
CA VAL A 74 -6.25 53.03 13.19
C VAL A 74 -7.70 53.50 13.09
N PHE A 75 -8.63 52.75 13.69
CA PHE A 75 -10.04 53.13 13.70
C PHE A 75 -10.45 53.57 15.10
N TRP A 76 -10.99 54.78 15.20
CA TRP A 76 -11.60 55.31 16.41
C TRP A 76 -13.11 55.14 16.32
N LEU A 77 -13.69 54.44 17.29
CA LEU A 77 -15.13 54.27 17.45
C LEU A 77 -15.59 55.12 18.62
N LYS A 78 -16.62 55.92 18.41
CA LYS A 78 -17.27 56.73 19.43
C LYS A 78 -18.69 56.20 19.64
N LEU A 79 -19.03 55.97 20.90
CA LEU A 79 -20.33 55.50 21.35
C LEU A 79 -20.89 56.47 22.37
N ASP A 80 -22.06 57.04 22.10
CA ASP A 80 -22.78 57.88 23.05
C ASP A 80 -23.92 57.06 23.68
N LEU A 81 -23.78 56.71 24.96
CA LEU A 81 -24.67 55.78 25.66
C LEU A 81 -25.45 56.53 26.75
N HIS A 82 -26.78 56.39 26.77
CA HIS A 82 -27.64 57.00 27.79
C HIS A 82 -28.46 55.93 28.50
N TYR A 83 -28.12 55.66 29.76
CA TYR A 83 -28.80 54.65 30.57
C TYR A 83 -29.98 55.26 31.33
N LEU A 84 -31.20 54.93 30.92
CA LEU A 84 -32.45 55.35 31.55
C LEU A 84 -32.90 54.29 32.56
N ALA A 85 -32.40 54.35 33.80
CA ALA A 85 -32.83 53.41 34.82
C ALA A 85 -34.22 53.77 35.39
N SER A 86 -35.01 52.76 35.68
CA SER A 86 -36.26 52.88 36.42
C SER A 86 -36.00 53.32 37.86
N ALA A 87 -36.93 54.05 38.46
CA ALA A 87 -36.77 54.69 39.78
C ALA A 87 -36.35 53.76 40.94
N ASN A 88 -36.54 52.44 40.80
CA ASN A 88 -36.20 51.42 41.80
C ASN A 88 -35.18 50.36 41.29
N ALA A 89 -34.51 50.62 40.17
CA ALA A 89 -33.55 49.68 39.61
C ALA A 89 -32.26 49.62 40.44
N SER A 90 -31.82 48.40 40.77
CA SER A 90 -30.51 48.18 41.37
C SER A 90 -29.42 48.45 40.31
N PRO A 91 -28.25 48.99 40.69
CA PRO A 91 -27.14 49.17 39.76
C PRO A 91 -26.78 47.83 39.11
N ARG A 92 -26.81 47.78 37.77
CA ARG A 92 -26.45 46.59 37.00
C ARG A 92 -25.15 46.82 36.23
N PRO A 93 -24.21 45.85 36.25
CA PRO A 93 -23.04 45.92 35.40
C PRO A 93 -23.44 45.71 33.94
N TRP A 94 -23.03 46.63 33.08
CA TRP A 94 -23.20 46.56 31.64
C TRP A 94 -21.90 46.12 30.99
N LEU A 95 -21.99 45.17 30.07
CA LEU A 95 -20.85 44.62 29.36
C LEU A 95 -20.86 45.08 27.91
N LEU A 96 -19.80 45.75 27.48
CA LEU A 96 -19.56 46.04 26.07
C LEU A 96 -18.79 44.87 25.45
N GLU A 97 -19.43 44.14 24.54
CA GLU A 97 -18.83 43.06 23.78
C GLU A 97 -18.33 43.57 22.42
N LEU A 98 -17.09 43.23 22.09
CA LEU A 98 -16.57 43.25 20.71
C LEU A 98 -16.34 41.78 20.28
N ALA A 99 -17.28 41.28 19.46
CA ALA A 99 -17.38 39.87 19.08
C ALA A 99 -16.47 39.50 17.88
N TYR A 100 -15.21 39.93 17.91
CA TYR A 100 -14.23 39.65 16.87
C TYR A 100 -12.85 39.42 17.48
N PRO A 101 -12.49 38.16 17.81
CA PRO A 101 -11.25 37.82 18.50
C PRO A 101 -9.94 38.25 17.82
N PRO A 102 -9.77 38.21 16.48
CA PRO A 102 -8.46 38.43 15.84
C PRO A 102 -8.15 39.93 15.63
N LEU A 103 -7.97 40.68 16.72
CA LEU A 103 -7.60 42.10 16.74
C LEU A 103 -6.33 42.31 17.56
N ASP A 104 -5.26 42.83 16.93
CA ASP A 104 -3.95 43.04 17.57
C ASP A 104 -4.03 43.92 18.82
N HIS A 105 -4.65 45.08 18.68
CA HIS A 105 -4.68 46.10 19.71
C HIS A 105 -6.05 46.76 19.79
N LEU A 106 -6.57 46.74 21.01
CA LEU A 106 -7.87 47.23 21.40
C LEU A 106 -7.71 48.03 22.70
N GLU A 107 -7.99 49.33 22.61
CA GLU A 107 -7.91 50.25 23.75
C GLU A 107 -9.28 50.87 24.00
N LEU A 108 -9.76 50.77 25.23
CA LEU A 108 -10.99 51.42 25.69
C LEU A 108 -10.63 52.67 26.51
N TYR A 109 -11.20 53.81 26.14
CA TYR A 109 -11.08 55.07 26.85
C TYR A 109 -12.44 55.47 27.42
N LEU A 110 -12.46 55.76 28.72
CA LEU A 110 -13.66 56.17 29.47
C LEU A 110 -13.42 57.53 30.16
N PRO A 111 -14.46 58.34 30.38
CA PRO A 111 -14.34 59.60 31.09
C PRO A 111 -14.05 59.36 32.58
N GLY A 112 -13.04 60.06 33.10
CA GLY A 112 -12.79 60.13 34.55
C GLY A 112 -13.84 60.99 35.28
N SER A 113 -13.75 61.05 36.60
CA SER A 113 -14.61 61.91 37.43
C SER A 113 -14.44 63.42 37.13
N ASP A 114 -13.32 63.79 36.53
CA ASP A 114 -12.95 65.12 36.05
C ASP A 114 -13.37 65.38 34.58
N GLY A 115 -14.05 64.42 33.94
CA GLY A 115 -14.47 64.50 32.54
C GLY A 115 -13.34 64.27 31.54
N VAL A 116 -12.10 64.03 31.98
CA VAL A 116 -10.95 63.74 31.12
C VAL A 116 -10.95 62.25 30.75
N TYR A 117 -10.85 61.94 29.47
CA TYR A 117 -10.77 60.56 29.00
C TYR A 117 -9.44 59.92 29.36
N ARG A 118 -9.49 58.76 30.03
CA ARG A 118 -8.31 57.95 30.39
C ARG A 118 -8.43 56.55 29.82
N LEU A 119 -7.29 55.92 29.59
CA LEU A 119 -7.23 54.51 29.18
C LEU A 119 -7.78 53.65 30.31
N ALA A 120 -8.93 53.02 30.08
CA ALA A 120 -9.59 52.13 31.03
C ALA A 120 -9.05 50.70 30.91
N GLN A 121 -8.91 50.20 29.67
CA GLN A 121 -8.42 48.86 29.40
C GLN A 121 -7.62 48.84 28.10
N ARG A 122 -6.57 48.00 28.06
CA ARG A 122 -5.81 47.68 26.85
C ARG A 122 -5.69 46.17 26.69
N THR A 123 -6.10 45.65 25.55
CA THR A 123 -6.12 44.21 25.26
C THR A 123 -5.95 43.97 23.75
N GLY A 124 -5.87 42.71 23.32
CA GLY A 124 -5.81 42.30 21.92
C GLY A 124 -5.21 40.90 21.79
N ASP A 125 -5.13 40.34 20.60
CA ASP A 125 -4.51 39.03 20.34
C ASP A 125 -2.98 39.12 20.23
N ALA A 126 -2.43 40.31 20.00
CA ALA A 126 -1.01 40.60 20.09
C ALA A 126 -0.52 40.84 21.53
N LEU A 127 -1.41 40.71 22.52
CA LEU A 127 -1.10 40.80 23.96
C LEU A 127 -1.40 39.45 24.64
N PRO A 128 -0.73 39.12 25.77
CA PRO A 128 -1.01 37.90 26.51
C PRO A 128 -2.49 37.80 26.90
N TYR A 129 -3.04 36.59 26.96
CA TYR A 129 -4.48 36.39 27.22
C TYR A 129 -4.96 37.07 28.52
N ASP A 130 -4.08 37.17 29.51
CA ASP A 130 -4.31 37.84 30.79
C ASP A 130 -4.50 39.36 30.70
N SER A 131 -4.24 40.00 29.54
CA SER A 131 -4.59 41.40 29.33
C SER A 131 -6.10 41.66 29.23
N ARG A 132 -6.91 40.60 29.10
CA ARG A 132 -8.37 40.71 29.01
C ARG A 132 -8.97 40.94 30.39
N GLN A 133 -9.82 41.97 30.53
CA GLN A 133 -10.52 42.25 31.78
C GLN A 133 -11.39 41.07 32.22
N ILE A 134 -12.17 40.52 31.29
CA ILE A 134 -12.96 39.31 31.48
C ILE A 134 -12.38 38.22 30.57
N ARG A 135 -11.95 37.10 31.17
CA ARG A 135 -11.29 35.98 30.48
C ARG A 135 -12.28 35.19 29.62
N GLN A 136 -12.58 35.72 28.44
CA GLN A 136 -13.46 35.14 27.43
C GLN A 136 -12.82 35.21 26.05
N ASN A 137 -13.34 34.45 25.08
CA ASN A 137 -12.83 34.44 23.69
C ASN A 137 -13.10 35.78 22.97
N ASN A 138 -14.27 36.38 23.21
CA ASN A 138 -14.58 37.73 22.75
C ASN A 138 -14.03 38.77 23.72
N TYR A 139 -13.86 40.00 23.27
CA TYR A 139 -13.41 41.08 24.15
C TYR A 139 -14.62 41.66 24.88
N LEU A 140 -14.58 41.65 26.21
CA LEU A 140 -15.62 42.26 27.04
C LEU A 140 -15.01 43.32 27.95
N PHE A 141 -15.74 44.42 28.08
CA PHE A 141 -15.40 45.53 28.96
C PHE A 141 -16.58 45.86 29.86
N GLU A 142 -16.30 46.07 31.15
CA GLU A 142 -17.30 46.58 32.07
C GLU A 142 -17.45 48.10 31.89
N LEU A 143 -18.67 48.56 31.59
CA LEU A 143 -18.97 49.98 31.50
C LEU A 143 -19.59 50.47 32.81
N PRO A 144 -18.97 51.43 33.51
CA PRO A 144 -19.50 52.01 34.75
C PRO A 144 -20.61 53.04 34.46
N LEU A 145 -21.71 52.59 33.86
CA LEU A 145 -22.84 53.44 33.46
C LEU A 145 -23.68 53.80 34.69
N ARG A 146 -23.98 55.09 34.85
CA ARG A 146 -24.84 55.60 35.93
C ARG A 146 -26.22 55.96 35.41
N PRO A 147 -27.30 55.67 36.16
CA PRO A 147 -28.65 56.07 35.80
C PRO A 147 -28.78 57.56 35.46
N GLY A 148 -29.40 57.88 34.33
CA GLY A 148 -29.68 59.25 33.87
C GLY A 148 -28.45 60.05 33.42
N GLN A 149 -27.27 59.43 33.35
CA GLN A 149 -26.04 60.06 32.89
C GLN A 149 -25.67 59.56 31.50
N ALA A 150 -25.55 60.46 30.54
CA ALA A 150 -24.96 60.16 29.24
C ALA A 150 -23.45 59.93 29.40
N THR A 151 -22.96 58.80 28.91
CA THR A 151 -21.55 58.41 28.93
C THR A 151 -21.08 58.15 27.51
N THR A 152 -20.06 58.88 27.08
CA THR A 152 -19.39 58.61 25.81
C THR A 152 -18.22 57.67 26.05
N ALA A 153 -18.10 56.62 25.25
CA ALA A 153 -16.96 55.71 25.25
C ALA A 153 -16.21 55.79 23.91
N TYR A 154 -14.89 55.76 23.97
CA TYR A 154 -14.03 55.72 22.79
C TYR A 154 -13.26 54.40 22.73
N LEU A 155 -13.34 53.71 21.60
CA LEU A 155 -12.53 52.53 21.34
C LEU A 155 -11.54 52.84 20.23
N ARG A 156 -10.28 52.46 20.43
CA ARG A 156 -9.23 52.55 19.42
C ARG A 156 -8.87 51.14 18.98
N LEU A 157 -9.07 50.88 17.69
CA LEU A 157 -8.80 49.59 17.05
C LEU A 157 -7.58 49.72 16.13
N HIS A 158 -6.64 48.80 16.26
CA HIS A 158 -5.49 48.72 15.36
C HIS A 158 -5.12 47.24 15.17
N SER A 159 -5.02 46.80 13.91
CA SER A 159 -4.67 45.42 13.55
C SER A 159 -3.98 45.37 12.19
N GLN A 160 -3.05 44.43 11.97
CA GLN A 160 -2.51 44.12 10.64
C GLN A 160 -3.43 43.16 9.85
N GLY A 161 -4.36 42.49 10.54
CA GLY A 161 -5.40 41.63 9.98
C GLY A 161 -6.58 42.41 9.39
N SER A 162 -7.71 41.74 9.22
CA SER A 162 -8.95 42.43 8.87
C SER A 162 -9.56 43.10 10.08
N VAL A 163 -10.01 44.35 9.95
CA VAL A 163 -10.65 45.09 11.03
C VAL A 163 -12.16 44.97 10.91
N GLN A 164 -12.76 44.30 11.90
CA GLN A 164 -14.21 44.21 12.06
C GLN A 164 -14.59 44.57 13.50
N ALA A 165 -15.70 45.31 13.66
CA ALA A 165 -16.17 45.73 14.99
C ALA A 165 -17.68 45.46 15.18
N PRO A 166 -18.09 44.18 15.33
CA PRO A 166 -19.42 43.85 15.81
C PRO A 166 -19.51 44.21 17.29
N LEU A 167 -20.06 45.40 17.57
CA LEU A 167 -20.24 45.92 18.93
C LEU A 167 -21.65 45.68 19.44
N ALA A 168 -21.76 45.18 20.66
CA ALA A 168 -23.03 45.01 21.34
C ALA A 168 -22.90 45.34 22.82
N LEU A 169 -23.99 45.87 23.38
CA LEU A 169 -24.15 46.07 24.82
C LEU A 169 -25.01 44.94 25.39
N TRP A 170 -24.53 44.34 26.48
CA TRP A 170 -25.20 43.25 27.17
C TRP A 170 -25.43 43.59 28.64
N SER A 171 -26.54 43.12 29.20
CA SER A 171 -26.62 42.95 30.64
C SER A 171 -25.79 41.72 31.05
N ALA A 172 -25.12 41.78 32.20
CA ALA A 172 -24.26 40.66 32.64
C ALA A 172 -25.03 39.34 32.78
N GLU A 173 -26.28 39.38 33.25
CA GLU A 173 -27.16 38.21 33.35
C GLU A 173 -27.45 37.59 31.97
N ALA A 174 -27.83 38.41 30.99
CA ALA A 174 -28.15 37.91 29.64
C ALA A 174 -26.92 37.33 28.94
N TYR A 175 -25.75 37.93 29.14
CA TYR A 175 -24.50 37.40 28.60
C TYR A 175 -24.17 36.01 29.17
N LEU A 176 -24.31 35.82 30.49
CA LEU A 176 -24.06 34.54 31.16
C LEU A 176 -25.07 33.46 30.76
N GLU A 177 -26.32 33.81 30.47
CA GLU A 177 -27.33 32.87 29.96
C GLU A 177 -27.03 32.41 28.52
N GLU A 178 -26.51 33.28 27.65
CA GLU A 178 -26.26 32.99 26.24
C GLU A 178 -24.90 32.28 26.00
N GLN A 179 -23.94 32.46 26.90
CA GLN A 179 -22.57 31.92 26.78
C GLN A 179 -22.52 30.38 26.61
N PRO A 180 -23.26 29.55 27.39
CA PRO A 180 -23.17 28.09 27.29
C PRO A 180 -23.54 27.57 25.89
N THR A 181 -24.55 28.16 25.26
CA THR A 181 -25.03 27.76 23.93
C THR A 181 -23.91 27.86 22.88
N ARG A 182 -23.14 28.96 22.89
CA ARG A 182 -22.00 29.13 21.97
C ARG A 182 -20.90 28.10 22.21
N LEU A 183 -20.55 27.85 23.48
CA LEU A 183 -19.51 26.90 23.83
C LEU A 183 -19.90 25.46 23.48
N TYR A 184 -21.16 25.06 23.71
CA TYR A 184 -21.65 23.73 23.34
C TYR A 184 -21.63 23.49 21.83
N VAL A 185 -22.00 24.48 21.04
CA VAL A 185 -22.00 24.39 19.57
C VAL A 185 -20.58 24.26 19.04
N LEU A 186 -19.67 25.10 19.53
CA LEU A 186 -18.25 25.02 19.16
C LEU A 186 -17.63 23.69 19.60
N GLY A 187 -17.96 23.22 20.81
CA GLY A 187 -17.54 21.91 21.33
C GLY A 187 -18.06 20.75 20.50
N MET A 188 -19.32 20.81 20.02
CA MET A 188 -19.88 19.79 19.12
C MET A 188 -19.15 19.77 17.77
N ILE A 189 -18.89 20.93 17.17
CA ILE A 189 -18.16 21.04 15.90
C ILE A 189 -16.75 20.45 16.04
N TYR A 190 -15.99 20.85 17.06
CA TYR A 190 -14.66 20.31 17.30
C TYR A 190 -14.69 18.82 17.65
N GLY A 191 -15.72 18.37 18.37
CA GLY A 191 -15.94 16.96 18.66
C GLY A 191 -16.15 16.13 17.40
N VAL A 192 -16.98 16.58 16.46
CA VAL A 192 -17.18 15.92 15.16
C VAL A 192 -15.87 15.85 14.36
N LEU A 193 -15.12 16.96 14.30
CA LEU A 193 -13.82 16.97 13.61
C LEU A 193 -12.82 16.00 14.26
N LEU A 194 -12.76 15.94 15.59
CA LEU A 194 -11.87 15.02 16.32
C LEU A 194 -12.26 13.56 16.10
N VAL A 195 -13.56 13.23 16.21
CA VAL A 195 -14.06 11.88 15.95
C VAL A 195 -13.76 11.46 14.52
N MET A 196 -13.97 12.34 13.54
CA MET A 196 -13.66 12.07 12.15
C MET A 196 -12.15 11.90 11.91
N LEU A 197 -11.30 12.67 12.59
CA LEU A 197 -9.85 12.52 12.51
C LEU A 197 -9.40 11.16 13.04
N VAL A 198 -9.89 10.74 14.22
CA VAL A 198 -9.58 9.43 14.81
C VAL A 198 -10.15 8.29 13.97
N TYR A 199 -11.37 8.43 13.47
CA TYR A 199 -12.01 7.45 12.58
C TYR A 199 -11.18 7.23 11.30
N ASN A 200 -10.79 8.32 10.63
CA ASN A 200 -9.97 8.24 9.42
C ASN A 200 -8.57 7.68 9.71
N LEU A 201 -8.01 7.95 10.90
CA LEU A 201 -6.74 7.35 11.34
C LEU A 201 -6.85 5.83 11.50
N PHE A 202 -7.93 5.33 12.11
CA PHE A 202 -8.16 3.89 12.23
C PHE A 202 -8.28 3.23 10.84
N ILE A 203 -9.02 3.86 9.92
CA ILE A 203 -9.11 3.35 8.54
C ILE A 203 -7.74 3.40 7.85
N PHE A 204 -6.95 4.44 8.03
CA PHE A 204 -5.61 4.51 7.47
C PHE A 204 -4.73 3.36 7.97
N ILE A 205 -4.75 3.05 9.27
CA ILE A 205 -3.99 1.93 9.84
C ILE A 205 -4.44 0.59 9.24
N SER A 206 -5.75 0.42 9.03
CA SER A 206 -6.34 -0.81 8.48
C SER A 206 -6.09 -0.98 6.97
N VAL A 207 -6.26 0.09 6.19
CA VAL A 207 -6.27 0.05 4.72
C VAL A 207 -4.92 0.42 4.12
N ARG A 208 -4.13 1.25 4.81
CA ARG A 208 -2.82 1.78 4.36
C ARG A 208 -2.85 2.51 3.01
N ASP A 209 -4.00 3.06 2.60
CA ASP A 209 -4.09 3.95 1.43
C ASP A 209 -3.64 5.37 1.82
N VAL A 210 -2.62 5.88 1.15
CA VAL A 210 -1.99 7.18 1.41
C VAL A 210 -2.97 8.36 1.26
N SER A 211 -4.09 8.19 0.54
CA SER A 211 -5.15 9.20 0.44
C SER A 211 -5.69 9.58 1.83
N TYR A 212 -5.83 8.61 2.74
CA TYR A 212 -6.29 8.89 4.10
C TYR A 212 -5.26 9.67 4.90
N LEU A 213 -3.96 9.43 4.71
CA LEU A 213 -2.91 10.20 5.39
C LEU A 213 -3.00 11.68 5.03
N TYR A 214 -3.09 12.02 3.74
CA TYR A 214 -3.25 13.41 3.32
C TYR A 214 -4.54 14.03 3.82
N TYR A 215 -5.62 13.25 3.88
CA TYR A 215 -6.90 13.70 4.37
C TYR A 215 -6.91 13.98 5.88
N ILE A 216 -6.28 13.11 6.68
CA ILE A 216 -6.10 13.32 8.13
C ILE A 216 -5.29 14.59 8.38
N LEU A 217 -4.20 14.79 7.64
CA LEU A 217 -3.36 15.98 7.76
C LEU A 217 -4.12 17.26 7.36
N TYR A 218 -4.99 17.17 6.36
CA TYR A 218 -5.90 18.26 5.99
C TYR A 218 -6.90 18.57 7.12
N ILE A 219 -7.63 17.58 7.65
CA ILE A 219 -8.59 17.78 8.75
C ILE A 219 -7.90 18.35 9.98
N ALA A 220 -6.72 17.83 10.33
CA ALA A 220 -5.94 18.32 11.46
C ALA A 220 -5.57 19.79 11.28
N SER A 221 -5.03 20.14 10.11
CA SER A 221 -4.62 21.52 9.79
C SER A 221 -5.81 22.47 9.77
N PHE A 222 -6.93 22.06 9.16
CA PHE A 222 -8.15 22.86 9.12
C PHE A 222 -8.77 23.03 10.51
N GLY A 223 -8.81 21.97 11.33
CA GLY A 223 -9.28 22.04 12.71
C GLY A 223 -8.43 22.99 13.58
N LEU A 224 -7.11 22.94 13.43
CA LEU A 224 -6.20 23.86 14.11
C LEU A 224 -6.35 25.32 13.62
N TYR A 225 -6.60 25.53 12.33
CA TYR A 225 -6.98 26.84 11.80
C TYR A 225 -8.27 27.36 12.47
N GLN A 226 -9.30 26.52 12.60
CA GLN A 226 -10.55 26.91 13.27
C GLN A 226 -10.32 27.25 14.74
N VAL A 227 -9.51 26.47 15.46
CA VAL A 227 -9.13 26.78 16.85
C VAL A 227 -8.42 28.13 16.95
N SER A 228 -7.55 28.45 15.98
CA SER A 228 -6.82 29.72 15.93
C SER A 228 -7.75 30.92 15.68
N VAL A 229 -8.60 30.86 14.64
CA VAL A 229 -9.44 32.01 14.22
C VAL A 229 -10.58 32.31 15.20
N ASN A 230 -11.11 31.30 15.90
CA ASN A 230 -12.19 31.49 16.88
C ASN A 230 -11.69 31.93 18.26
N GLY A 231 -10.39 32.19 18.42
CA GLY A 231 -9.78 32.63 19.69
C GLY A 231 -9.58 31.52 20.74
N ALA A 232 -10.05 30.31 20.49
CA ALA A 232 -9.88 29.16 21.38
C ALA A 232 -8.41 28.77 21.57
N GLY A 233 -7.57 28.97 20.54
CA GLY A 233 -6.14 28.76 20.61
C GLY A 233 -5.45 29.60 21.68
N VAL A 234 -5.74 30.90 21.70
CA VAL A 234 -5.20 31.84 22.69
C VAL A 234 -5.77 31.55 24.08
N ALA A 235 -7.03 31.14 24.19
CA ALA A 235 -7.63 30.85 25.49
C ALA A 235 -7.10 29.56 26.15
N TYR A 236 -6.80 28.51 25.38
CA TYR A 236 -6.53 27.17 25.94
C TYR A 236 -5.16 26.56 25.60
N PHE A 237 -4.56 26.89 24.46
CA PHE A 237 -3.37 26.19 23.95
C PHE A 237 -2.10 27.02 24.02
N TRP A 238 -2.18 28.33 23.80
CA TRP A 238 -1.01 29.23 23.79
C TRP A 238 -1.30 30.63 24.39
N PRO A 239 -1.83 30.71 25.63
CA PRO A 239 -2.22 31.99 26.26
C PRO A 239 -1.08 32.99 26.44
N ASP A 240 0.14 32.49 26.62
CA ASP A 240 1.33 33.30 26.91
C ASP A 240 2.17 33.60 25.67
N SER A 241 1.77 33.12 24.48
CA SER A 241 2.54 33.30 23.23
C SER A 241 1.73 34.00 22.13
N PRO A 242 1.55 35.33 22.22
CA PRO A 242 0.88 36.13 21.20
C PRO A 242 1.55 36.01 19.82
N TRP A 243 2.88 35.92 19.79
CA TRP A 243 3.61 35.72 18.55
C TRP A 243 3.19 34.43 17.83
N TRP A 244 3.08 33.32 18.56
CA TRP A 244 2.64 32.05 17.97
C TRP A 244 1.16 32.12 17.55
N ALA A 245 0.30 32.77 18.32
CA ALA A 245 -1.11 32.95 17.97
C ALA A 245 -1.28 33.60 16.58
N ASN A 246 -0.52 34.65 16.31
CA ASN A 246 -0.61 35.39 15.05
C ASN A 246 0.06 34.62 13.89
N ALA A 247 1.12 33.87 14.16
CA ALA A 247 1.78 33.02 13.16
C ALA A 247 0.98 31.74 12.82
N ALA A 248 0.25 31.18 13.80
CA ALA A 248 -0.48 29.92 13.69
C ALA A 248 -1.60 30.00 12.66
N THR A 249 -2.37 31.09 12.63
CA THR A 249 -3.50 31.26 11.70
C THR A 249 -3.08 31.11 10.23
N PRO A 250 -2.16 31.93 9.68
CA PRO A 250 -1.71 31.78 8.29
C PRO A 250 -0.95 30.47 8.04
N LEU A 251 -0.21 29.95 9.03
CA LEU A 251 0.49 28.68 8.92
C LEU A 251 -0.50 27.51 8.72
N PHE A 252 -1.56 27.44 9.51
CA PHE A 252 -2.56 26.38 9.40
C PHE A 252 -3.43 26.50 8.15
N ILE A 253 -3.71 27.73 7.67
CA ILE A 253 -4.32 27.92 6.34
C ILE A 253 -3.41 27.36 5.25
N GLY A 254 -2.11 27.67 5.28
CA GLY A 254 -1.13 27.15 4.33
C GLY A 254 -1.02 25.62 4.37
N ALA A 255 -0.98 25.04 5.57
CA ALA A 255 -0.94 23.58 5.77
C ALA A 255 -2.22 22.89 5.27
N ALA A 256 -3.40 23.45 5.57
CA ALA A 256 -4.67 22.93 5.06
C ALA A 256 -4.72 22.99 3.52
N GLY A 257 -4.29 24.09 2.91
CA GLY A 257 -4.19 24.21 1.45
C GLY A 257 -3.23 23.19 0.84
N LEU A 258 -2.05 22.98 1.46
CA LEU A 258 -1.05 21.99 1.01
C LEU A 258 -1.59 20.56 1.06
N PHE A 259 -2.09 20.12 2.22
CA PHE A 259 -2.59 18.76 2.40
C PHE A 259 -3.90 18.53 1.64
N GLY A 260 -4.78 19.54 1.56
CA GLY A 260 -5.98 19.51 0.75
C GLY A 260 -5.68 19.36 -0.74
N CYS A 261 -4.69 20.08 -1.27
CA CYS A 261 -4.24 19.92 -2.66
C CYS A 261 -3.71 18.52 -2.90
N GLN A 262 -2.83 18.04 -2.03
CA GLN A 262 -2.23 16.71 -2.17
C GLN A 262 -3.27 15.59 -2.06
N PHE A 263 -4.24 15.75 -1.16
CA PHE A 263 -5.41 14.87 -1.06
C PHE A 263 -6.19 14.86 -2.37
N ALA A 264 -6.59 16.02 -2.90
CA ALA A 264 -7.36 16.10 -4.15
C ALA A 264 -6.60 15.46 -5.33
N ARG A 265 -5.30 15.72 -5.47
CA ARG A 265 -4.44 15.13 -6.51
C ARG A 265 -4.45 13.61 -6.48
N HIS A 266 -4.24 13.02 -5.30
CA HIS A 266 -4.16 11.58 -5.14
C HIS A 266 -5.56 10.93 -5.20
N PHE A 267 -6.56 11.56 -4.57
CA PHE A 267 -7.93 11.07 -4.50
C PHE A 267 -8.61 11.03 -5.87
N LEU A 268 -8.50 12.13 -6.63
CA LEU A 268 -9.07 12.24 -7.97
C LEU A 268 -8.16 11.64 -9.05
N ARG A 269 -6.96 11.14 -8.72
CA ARG A 269 -5.97 10.62 -9.69
C ARG A 269 -5.66 11.62 -10.81
N LEU A 270 -5.57 12.90 -10.46
CA LEU A 270 -5.46 14.02 -11.41
C LEU A 270 -4.30 13.88 -12.40
N GLY A 271 -3.15 13.36 -11.96
CA GLY A 271 -2.01 13.09 -12.84
C GLY A 271 -2.31 12.17 -14.04
N LYS A 272 -3.34 11.33 -13.97
CA LYS A 272 -3.79 10.47 -15.10
C LYS A 272 -4.80 11.16 -16.01
N ILE A 273 -5.57 12.13 -15.50
CA ILE A 273 -6.74 12.69 -16.20
C ILE A 273 -6.42 14.06 -16.81
N SER A 274 -5.70 14.92 -16.09
CA SER A 274 -5.27 16.24 -16.54
C SER A 274 -3.96 16.66 -15.87
N ARG A 275 -2.91 16.77 -16.68
CA ARG A 275 -1.59 17.29 -16.23
C ARG A 275 -1.64 18.77 -15.88
N GLY A 276 -2.54 19.55 -16.50
CA GLY A 276 -2.66 21.00 -16.24
C GLY A 276 -3.20 21.28 -14.85
N LEU A 277 -4.30 20.61 -14.47
CA LEU A 277 -4.89 20.74 -13.13
C LEU A 277 -3.96 20.16 -12.06
N ASP A 278 -3.27 19.05 -12.34
CA ASP A 278 -2.29 18.50 -11.40
C ASP A 278 -1.14 19.48 -11.11
N ARG A 279 -0.59 20.13 -12.15
CA ARG A 279 0.44 21.17 -11.99
C ARG A 279 -0.06 22.42 -11.26
N LEU A 280 -1.30 22.85 -11.54
CA LEU A 280 -1.92 23.97 -10.82
C LEU A 280 -1.98 23.68 -9.31
N LEU A 281 -2.43 22.49 -8.92
CA LEU A 281 -2.45 22.12 -7.51
C LEU A 281 -1.04 22.00 -6.92
N GLN A 282 -0.03 21.55 -7.67
CA GLN A 282 1.37 21.58 -7.22
C GLN A 282 1.89 23.00 -6.98
N LEU A 283 1.55 23.96 -7.86
CA LEU A 283 1.92 25.36 -7.69
C LEU A 283 1.26 25.95 -6.44
N LEU A 284 -0.01 25.63 -6.19
CA LEU A 284 -0.70 26.03 -4.96
C LEU A 284 -0.09 25.40 -3.72
N MET A 285 0.34 24.13 -3.78
CA MET A 285 1.08 23.50 -2.67
C MET A 285 2.39 24.24 -2.38
N LEU A 286 3.15 24.62 -3.42
CA LEU A 286 4.37 25.40 -3.25
C LEU A 286 4.08 26.77 -2.64
N GLY A 287 2.99 27.42 -3.06
CA GLY A 287 2.47 28.62 -2.42
C GLY A 287 2.11 28.40 -0.94
N GLY A 288 1.53 27.25 -0.60
CA GLY A 288 1.20 26.86 0.77
C GLY A 288 2.45 26.71 1.65
N VAL A 289 3.47 26.02 1.15
CA VAL A 289 4.78 25.93 1.83
C VAL A 289 5.39 27.32 2.02
N LEU A 290 5.36 28.15 0.99
CA LEU A 290 5.88 29.52 1.07
C LEU A 290 5.15 30.32 2.15
N VAL A 291 3.82 30.27 2.21
CA VAL A 291 3.02 30.91 3.25
C VAL A 291 3.39 30.39 4.64
N MET A 292 3.56 29.07 4.81
CA MET A 292 3.98 28.50 6.10
C MET A 292 5.35 29.02 6.56
N VAL A 293 6.32 29.13 5.64
CA VAL A 293 7.65 29.69 5.94
C VAL A 293 7.56 31.18 6.27
N LEU A 294 6.80 31.95 5.49
CA LEU A 294 6.60 33.38 5.70
C LEU A 294 5.85 33.67 7.01
N SER A 295 4.94 32.79 7.43
CA SER A 295 4.17 32.93 8.68
C SER A 295 5.06 32.97 9.92
N VAL A 296 6.22 32.31 9.88
CA VAL A 296 7.16 32.24 11.01
C VAL A 296 8.30 33.25 10.88
N SER A 297 8.61 33.72 9.66
CA SER A 297 9.81 34.53 9.37
C SER A 297 9.55 36.01 9.08
N MET A 298 8.32 36.39 8.72
CA MET A 298 7.95 37.76 8.29
C MET A 298 6.80 38.32 9.15
N PRO A 299 6.50 39.64 9.05
CA PRO A 299 5.30 40.21 9.67
C PRO A 299 4.05 39.44 9.24
N TYR A 300 3.28 38.98 10.23
CA TYR A 300 2.18 38.02 10.04
C TYR A 300 1.10 38.55 9.07
N GLY A 301 0.88 39.86 9.00
CA GLY A 301 -0.14 40.46 8.12
C GLY A 301 0.09 40.17 6.63
N ILE A 302 1.34 40.13 6.16
CA ILE A 302 1.65 39.75 4.76
C ILE A 302 1.34 38.26 4.54
N ALA A 303 1.76 37.41 5.48
CA ALA A 303 1.51 35.98 5.41
C ALA A 303 0.00 35.67 5.41
N LEU A 304 -0.79 36.36 6.24
CA LEU A 304 -2.24 36.19 6.32
C LEU A 304 -2.97 36.61 5.04
N ARG A 305 -2.57 37.73 4.41
CA ARG A 305 -3.13 38.15 3.11
C ARG A 305 -2.78 37.14 2.01
N MET A 306 -1.54 36.69 1.95
CA MET A 306 -1.12 35.66 0.99
C MET A 306 -1.88 34.33 1.22
N ALA A 307 -2.02 33.91 2.48
CA ALA A 307 -2.79 32.73 2.87
C ALA A 307 -4.25 32.82 2.42
N THR A 308 -4.88 33.98 2.59
CA THR A 308 -6.26 34.23 2.17
C THR A 308 -6.42 34.13 0.65
N VAL A 309 -5.53 34.78 -0.12
CA VAL A 309 -5.54 34.68 -1.59
C VAL A 309 -5.32 33.24 -2.04
N LEU A 310 -4.39 32.53 -1.41
CA LEU A 310 -4.12 31.13 -1.71
C LEU A 310 -5.32 30.24 -1.41
N ALA A 311 -6.01 30.45 -0.28
CA ALA A 311 -7.21 29.71 0.10
C ALA A 311 -8.35 29.91 -0.90
N LEU A 312 -8.53 31.13 -1.44
CA LEU A 312 -9.51 31.41 -2.50
C LEU A 312 -9.16 30.67 -3.79
N LEU A 313 -7.90 30.75 -4.24
CA LEU A 313 -7.43 30.04 -5.44
C LEU A 313 -7.56 28.53 -5.29
N PHE A 314 -7.20 28.00 -4.11
CA PHE A 314 -7.38 26.60 -3.72
C PHE A 314 -8.82 26.14 -3.86
N THR A 315 -9.73 26.91 -3.28
CA THR A 315 -11.17 26.64 -3.26
C THR A 315 -11.74 26.51 -4.68
N VAL A 316 -11.43 27.46 -5.56
CA VAL A 316 -11.86 27.42 -6.98
C VAL A 316 -11.19 26.26 -7.74
N SER A 317 -9.90 26.02 -7.49
CA SER A 317 -9.14 25.00 -8.21
C SER A 317 -9.60 23.59 -7.86
N ILE A 318 -9.87 23.31 -6.58
CA ILE A 318 -10.38 22.02 -6.12
C ILE A 318 -11.77 21.73 -6.69
N PHE A 319 -12.67 22.72 -6.66
CA PHE A 319 -14.01 22.53 -7.20
C PHE A 319 -13.97 22.24 -8.69
N THR A 320 -13.17 23.02 -9.43
CA THR A 320 -12.91 22.81 -10.87
C THR A 320 -12.33 21.43 -11.14
N ALA A 321 -11.36 20.98 -10.34
CA ALA A 321 -10.76 19.67 -10.49
C ALA A 321 -11.74 18.52 -10.22
N GLY A 322 -12.59 18.67 -9.20
CA GLY A 322 -13.68 17.74 -8.91
C GLY A 322 -14.66 17.64 -10.07
N LEU A 323 -15.17 18.78 -10.55
CA LEU A 323 -16.10 18.86 -11.67
C LEU A 323 -15.52 18.23 -12.94
N TYR A 324 -14.26 18.55 -13.27
CA TYR A 324 -13.56 17.97 -14.40
C TYR A 324 -13.41 16.44 -14.28
N ALA A 325 -13.05 15.93 -13.10
CA ALA A 325 -12.95 14.49 -12.84
C ALA A 325 -14.30 13.78 -12.98
N TRP A 326 -15.40 14.41 -12.55
CA TRP A 326 -16.74 13.86 -12.70
C TRP A 326 -17.18 13.79 -14.15
N ILE A 327 -16.96 14.85 -14.94
CA ILE A 327 -17.25 14.89 -16.39
C ILE A 327 -16.47 13.79 -17.14
N ARG A 328 -15.27 13.45 -16.66
CA ARG A 328 -14.41 12.38 -17.22
C ARG A 328 -14.82 10.97 -16.77
N GLY A 329 -15.94 10.82 -16.07
CA GLY A 329 -16.53 9.52 -15.74
C GLY A 329 -16.03 8.88 -14.44
N LEU A 330 -15.27 9.59 -13.60
CA LEU A 330 -14.87 9.05 -12.30
C LEU A 330 -16.04 9.06 -11.33
N ARG A 331 -16.61 7.88 -11.09
CA ARG A 331 -17.74 7.69 -10.16
C ARG A 331 -17.49 8.27 -8.77
N VAL A 332 -16.26 8.18 -8.27
CA VAL A 332 -15.88 8.65 -6.93
C VAL A 332 -15.90 10.20 -6.84
N ALA A 333 -15.76 10.92 -7.96
CA ALA A 333 -15.73 12.38 -7.98
C ALA A 333 -17.09 13.02 -7.61
N ARG A 334 -18.21 12.29 -7.75
CA ARG A 334 -19.55 12.80 -7.38
C ARG A 334 -19.62 13.18 -5.90
N TRP A 335 -19.13 12.31 -5.02
CA TRP A 335 -19.17 12.51 -3.57
C TRP A 335 -18.22 13.61 -3.15
N PHE A 336 -17.08 13.71 -3.84
CA PHE A 336 -16.14 14.82 -3.66
C PHE A 336 -16.82 16.17 -3.95
N ILE A 337 -17.49 16.32 -5.09
CA ILE A 337 -18.16 17.58 -5.43
C ILE A 337 -19.29 17.91 -4.46
N ILE A 338 -20.09 16.92 -4.04
CA ILE A 338 -21.17 17.14 -3.07
C ILE A 338 -20.59 17.65 -1.74
N ALA A 339 -19.51 17.03 -1.25
CA ALA A 339 -18.83 17.45 -0.04
C ALA A 339 -18.27 18.88 -0.14
N TRP A 340 -17.55 19.18 -1.22
CA TRP A 340 -17.01 20.52 -1.45
C TRP A 340 -18.09 21.58 -1.67
N THR A 341 -19.23 21.23 -2.27
CA THR A 341 -20.39 22.13 -2.38
C THR A 341 -20.91 22.53 -1.00
N ALA A 342 -21.01 21.58 -0.06
CA ALA A 342 -21.45 21.88 1.30
C ALA A 342 -20.50 22.86 2.02
N PHE A 343 -19.19 22.64 1.90
CA PHE A 343 -18.17 23.54 2.43
C PHE A 343 -18.24 24.94 1.80
N LEU A 344 -18.32 25.00 0.47
CA LEU A 344 -18.40 26.24 -0.30
C LEU A 344 -19.64 27.07 0.05
N LEU A 345 -20.79 26.42 0.18
CA LEU A 345 -22.04 27.10 0.54
C LEU A 345 -21.95 27.66 1.96
N GLY A 346 -21.38 26.90 2.90
CA GLY A 346 -21.11 27.40 4.26
C GLY A 346 -20.16 28.61 4.27
N GLY A 347 -19.08 28.55 3.49
CA GLY A 347 -18.14 29.67 3.32
C GLY A 347 -18.78 30.90 2.66
N LEU A 348 -19.63 30.70 1.66
CA LEU A 348 -20.38 31.77 0.99
C LEU A 348 -21.33 32.48 1.96
N VAL A 349 -22.10 31.70 2.73
CA VAL A 349 -23.02 32.25 3.75
C VAL A 349 -22.23 33.06 4.79
N ASN A 350 -21.11 32.52 5.28
CA ASN A 350 -20.25 33.25 6.22
C ASN A 350 -19.69 34.55 5.60
N THR A 351 -19.28 34.52 4.33
CA THR A 351 -18.76 35.70 3.63
C THR A 351 -19.83 36.77 3.47
N LEU A 352 -21.05 36.40 3.07
CA LEU A 352 -22.16 37.34 2.93
C LEU A 352 -22.59 37.93 4.29
N MET A 353 -22.51 37.15 5.36
CA MET A 353 -22.74 37.63 6.73
C MET A 353 -21.68 38.66 7.15
N VAL A 354 -20.39 38.36 6.93
CA VAL A 354 -19.29 39.27 7.24
C VAL A 354 -19.38 40.58 6.43
N LEU A 355 -19.87 40.53 5.19
CA LEU A 355 -20.11 41.71 4.35
C LEU A 355 -21.38 42.50 4.72
N GLY A 356 -22.17 42.04 5.69
CA GLY A 356 -23.38 42.72 6.14
C GLY A 356 -24.64 42.43 5.32
N TYR A 357 -24.56 41.60 4.26
CA TYR A 357 -25.73 41.23 3.45
C TYR A 357 -26.66 40.23 4.13
N LEU A 358 -26.14 39.43 5.06
CA LEU A 358 -26.91 38.48 5.86
C LEU A 358 -26.85 38.86 7.34
N PRO A 359 -27.94 38.69 8.10
CA PRO A 359 -27.94 38.97 9.52
C PRO A 359 -26.98 38.01 10.26
N ASN A 360 -26.34 38.49 11.32
CA ASN A 360 -25.50 37.67 12.20
C ASN A 360 -26.40 36.89 13.17
N VAL A 361 -26.88 35.73 12.72
CA VAL A 361 -27.70 34.78 13.49
C VAL A 361 -26.97 33.44 13.57
N PHE A 362 -27.42 32.56 14.46
CA PHE A 362 -26.81 31.25 14.70
C PHE A 362 -26.39 30.50 13.42
N ILE A 363 -27.30 30.38 12.45
CA ILE A 363 -27.07 29.62 11.21
C ILE A 363 -25.97 30.27 10.35
N THR A 364 -25.99 31.60 10.20
CA THR A 364 -25.06 32.32 9.32
C THR A 364 -23.66 32.42 9.95
N MET A 365 -23.60 32.55 11.27
CA MET A 365 -22.35 32.61 12.05
C MET A 365 -21.57 31.29 12.03
N TYR A 366 -22.27 30.14 12.10
CA TYR A 366 -21.65 28.81 12.10
C TYR A 366 -21.72 28.08 10.76
N ALA A 367 -22.16 28.75 9.69
CA ALA A 367 -22.39 28.13 8.38
C ALA A 367 -21.12 27.46 7.82
N SER A 368 -19.97 28.12 7.93
CA SER A 368 -18.69 27.59 7.47
C SER A 368 -18.27 26.33 8.24
N GLN A 369 -18.44 26.34 9.56
CA GLN A 369 -18.13 25.23 10.46
C GLN A 369 -19.03 24.03 10.17
N LEU A 370 -20.35 24.24 10.05
CA LEU A 370 -21.30 23.20 9.70
C LEU A 370 -21.03 22.62 8.30
N GLY A 371 -20.73 23.48 7.33
CA GLY A 371 -20.33 23.07 5.98
C GLY A 371 -19.08 22.19 5.99
N SER A 372 -18.06 22.55 6.79
CA SER A 372 -16.83 21.74 6.95
C SER A 372 -17.06 20.42 7.66
N ALA A 373 -17.91 20.37 8.69
CA ALA A 373 -18.25 19.12 9.37
C ALA A 373 -18.97 18.16 8.42
N LEU A 374 -19.89 18.68 7.61
CA LEU A 374 -20.61 17.92 6.59
C LEU A 374 -19.67 17.46 5.46
N GLU A 375 -18.79 18.34 4.97
CA GLU A 375 -17.74 18.00 4.01
C GLU A 375 -16.89 16.84 4.53
N VAL A 376 -16.43 16.92 5.78
CA VAL A 376 -15.57 15.90 6.37
C VAL A 376 -16.27 14.55 6.48
N ALA A 377 -17.55 14.55 6.87
CA ALA A 377 -18.36 13.33 6.94
C ALA A 377 -18.57 12.71 5.55
N LEU A 378 -18.91 13.54 4.54
CA LEU A 378 -19.18 13.10 3.18
C LEU A 378 -17.92 12.58 2.47
N LEU A 379 -16.77 13.24 2.64
CA LEU A 379 -15.50 12.76 2.09
C LEU A 379 -15.03 11.46 2.75
N SER A 380 -15.29 11.29 4.05
CA SER A 380 -15.01 10.02 4.74
C SER A 380 -15.84 8.88 4.15
N LEU A 381 -17.12 9.12 3.84
CA LEU A 381 -17.98 8.16 3.13
C LEU A 381 -17.48 7.89 1.70
N ALA A 382 -17.05 8.93 0.98
CA ALA A 382 -16.50 8.80 -0.38
C ALA A 382 -15.23 7.93 -0.41
N LEU A 383 -14.37 8.10 0.57
CA LEU A 383 -13.17 7.29 0.78
C LEU A 383 -13.53 5.83 1.08
N ALA A 384 -14.53 5.58 1.93
CA ALA A 384 -15.01 4.23 2.21
C ALA A 384 -15.59 3.53 0.97
N ASP A 385 -16.42 4.22 0.18
CA ASP A 385 -16.99 3.73 -1.09
C ASP A 385 -15.88 3.37 -2.10
N ARG A 386 -14.83 4.21 -2.19
CA ARG A 386 -13.66 3.93 -3.01
C ARG A 386 -12.93 2.66 -2.57
N ILE A 387 -12.75 2.44 -1.28
CA ILE A 387 -12.08 1.22 -0.79
C ILE A 387 -12.92 -0.03 -1.08
N ASN A 388 -14.23 0.04 -0.85
CA ASN A 388 -15.12 -1.09 -1.10
C ASN A 388 -15.12 -1.49 -2.58
N SER A 389 -15.19 -0.51 -3.49
CA SER A 389 -15.10 -0.77 -4.93
C SER A 389 -13.75 -1.34 -5.37
N MET A 390 -12.62 -0.85 -4.82
CA MET A 390 -11.30 -1.42 -5.12
C MET A 390 -11.16 -2.86 -4.60
N ARG A 391 -11.67 -3.16 -3.40
CA ARG A 391 -11.67 -4.52 -2.84
C ARG A 391 -12.52 -5.48 -3.67
N GLU A 392 -13.67 -5.02 -4.15
CA GLU A 392 -14.54 -5.82 -5.02
C GLU A 392 -13.86 -6.16 -6.35
N GLN A 393 -13.19 -5.18 -6.98
CA GLN A 393 -12.40 -5.39 -8.19
C GLN A 393 -11.26 -6.40 -7.95
N GLN A 394 -10.49 -6.25 -6.86
CA GLN A 394 -9.43 -7.19 -6.51
C GLN A 394 -9.97 -8.61 -6.29
N ALA A 395 -11.10 -8.75 -5.60
CA ALA A 395 -11.74 -10.05 -5.38
C ALA A 395 -12.22 -10.69 -6.70
N GLN A 396 -12.74 -9.91 -7.64
CA GLN A 396 -13.11 -10.39 -8.98
C GLN A 396 -11.89 -10.89 -9.75
N THR A 397 -10.82 -10.08 -9.84
CA THR A 397 -9.58 -10.48 -10.52
C THR A 397 -8.96 -11.73 -9.90
N LEU A 398 -8.97 -11.85 -8.57
CA LEU A 398 -8.48 -13.04 -7.88
C LEU A 398 -9.31 -14.29 -8.22
N ARG A 399 -10.64 -14.17 -8.30
CA ARG A 399 -11.53 -15.27 -8.70
C ARG A 399 -11.31 -15.68 -10.15
N GLU A 400 -11.15 -14.71 -11.06
CA GLU A 400 -10.87 -14.98 -12.48
C GLU A 400 -9.52 -15.70 -12.63
N THR A 401 -8.48 -15.18 -11.97
CA THR A 401 -7.15 -15.80 -11.98
C THR A 401 -7.19 -17.22 -11.42
N GLY A 402 -7.94 -17.44 -10.32
CA GLY A 402 -8.14 -18.77 -9.74
C GLY A 402 -8.79 -19.75 -10.70
N ARG A 403 -9.86 -19.33 -11.41
CA ARG A 403 -10.53 -20.16 -12.43
C ARG A 403 -9.61 -20.50 -13.60
N THR A 404 -8.85 -19.52 -14.10
CA THR A 404 -7.90 -19.75 -15.19
C THR A 404 -6.80 -20.73 -14.76
N LEU A 405 -6.28 -20.59 -13.54
CA LEU A 405 -5.27 -21.51 -13.01
C LEU A 405 -5.80 -22.94 -12.89
N GLU A 406 -7.03 -23.10 -12.41
CA GLU A 406 -7.69 -24.41 -12.29
C GLU A 406 -7.89 -25.07 -13.67
N GLN A 407 -8.35 -24.31 -14.67
CA GLN A 407 -8.51 -24.79 -16.04
C GLN A 407 -7.18 -25.23 -16.67
N LEU A 408 -6.11 -24.45 -16.50
CA LEU A 408 -4.79 -24.80 -17.00
C LEU A 408 -4.24 -26.06 -16.32
N ASN A 409 -4.48 -26.22 -15.02
CA ASN A 409 -4.05 -27.41 -14.29
C ASN A 409 -4.81 -28.66 -14.75
N GLN A 410 -6.12 -28.57 -14.98
CA GLN A 410 -6.91 -29.65 -15.55
C GLN A 410 -6.45 -30.04 -16.96
N GLN A 411 -6.13 -29.05 -17.81
CA GLN A 411 -5.58 -29.29 -19.15
C GLN A 411 -4.22 -29.98 -19.10
N LEU A 412 -3.34 -29.54 -18.20
CA LEU A 412 -2.03 -30.16 -17.99
C LEU A 412 -2.15 -31.60 -17.52
N ALA A 413 -3.00 -31.85 -16.52
CA ALA A 413 -3.27 -33.20 -16.02
C ALA A 413 -3.80 -34.13 -17.11
N ARG A 414 -4.76 -33.64 -17.92
CA ARG A 414 -5.28 -34.39 -19.07
C ARG A 414 -4.21 -34.65 -20.13
N SER A 415 -3.37 -33.67 -20.43
CA SER A 415 -2.28 -33.84 -21.40
C SER A 415 -1.25 -34.86 -20.94
N ASN A 416 -0.93 -34.91 -19.65
CA ASN A 416 -0.02 -35.89 -19.09
C ASN A 416 -0.61 -37.31 -19.18
N LEU A 417 -1.88 -37.47 -18.80
CA LEU A 417 -2.57 -38.76 -18.91
C LEU A 417 -2.61 -39.27 -20.36
N LEU A 418 -2.97 -38.41 -21.31
CA LEU A 418 -3.00 -38.77 -22.74
C LEU A 418 -1.61 -39.14 -23.27
N LYS A 419 -0.56 -38.44 -22.82
CA LYS A 419 0.83 -38.74 -23.19
C LYS A 419 1.25 -40.13 -22.69
N ASP A 420 0.92 -40.47 -21.44
CA ASP A 420 1.26 -41.76 -20.85
C ASP A 420 0.50 -42.92 -21.52
N GLU A 421 -0.80 -42.74 -21.79
CA GLU A 421 -1.63 -43.71 -22.49
C GLU A 421 -1.15 -43.95 -23.93
N PHE A 422 -0.81 -42.88 -24.64
CA PHE A 422 -0.28 -42.95 -26.00
C PHE A 422 1.03 -43.77 -26.06
N LEU A 423 1.98 -43.49 -25.17
CA LEU A 423 3.27 -44.21 -25.14
C LEU A 423 3.09 -45.68 -24.81
N ALA A 424 2.24 -46.02 -23.84
CA ALA A 424 1.96 -47.42 -23.49
C ALA A 424 1.32 -48.18 -24.66
N THR A 425 0.33 -47.57 -25.31
CA THR A 425 -0.41 -48.20 -26.41
C THR A 425 0.48 -48.42 -27.63
N VAL A 426 1.21 -47.39 -28.07
CA VAL A 426 2.10 -47.49 -29.23
C VAL A 426 3.18 -48.56 -29.02
N THR A 427 3.72 -48.68 -27.80
CA THR A 427 4.71 -49.72 -27.48
C THR A 427 4.13 -51.12 -27.68
N HIS A 428 2.91 -51.39 -27.20
CA HIS A 428 2.25 -52.68 -27.36
C HIS A 428 1.95 -53.01 -28.84
N GLU A 429 1.46 -52.02 -29.57
CA GLU A 429 1.12 -52.14 -31.00
C GLU A 429 2.37 -52.29 -31.89
N LEU A 430 3.54 -51.81 -31.46
CA LEU A 430 4.81 -52.06 -32.15
C LEU A 430 5.37 -53.45 -31.84
N ARG A 431 5.21 -53.95 -30.59
CA ARG A 431 5.74 -55.25 -30.16
C ARG A 431 5.11 -56.42 -30.93
N THR A 432 3.80 -56.39 -31.12
CA THR A 432 3.04 -57.49 -31.76
C THR A 432 3.49 -57.81 -33.19
N PRO A 433 3.52 -56.85 -34.15
CA PRO A 433 3.98 -57.13 -35.50
C PRO A 433 5.46 -57.49 -35.55
N MET A 434 6.28 -56.90 -34.68
CA MET A 434 7.72 -57.20 -34.62
C MET A 434 8.00 -58.63 -34.16
N ASN A 435 7.27 -59.14 -33.16
CA ASN A 435 7.34 -60.55 -32.77
C ASN A 435 6.93 -61.48 -33.93
N GLY A 436 5.96 -61.08 -34.75
CA GLY A 436 5.59 -61.82 -35.97
C GLY A 436 6.71 -61.83 -37.02
N VAL A 437 7.39 -60.70 -37.22
CA VAL A 437 8.55 -60.60 -38.13
C VAL A 437 9.71 -61.46 -37.63
N ILE A 438 10.06 -61.39 -36.34
CA ILE A 438 11.12 -62.20 -35.73
C ILE A 438 10.79 -63.68 -35.86
N GLY A 439 9.58 -64.11 -35.48
CA GLY A 439 9.18 -65.51 -35.57
C GLY A 439 9.20 -66.04 -37.01
N SER A 440 8.79 -65.22 -37.99
CA SER A 440 8.86 -65.58 -39.41
C SER A 440 10.31 -65.73 -39.89
N LEU A 441 11.20 -64.82 -39.46
CA LEU A 441 12.62 -64.89 -39.78
C LEU A 441 13.30 -66.09 -39.10
N GLU A 442 12.95 -66.43 -37.87
CA GLU A 442 13.44 -67.61 -37.14
C GLU A 442 12.99 -68.90 -37.81
N LEU A 443 11.72 -69.00 -38.24
CA LEU A 443 11.23 -70.14 -39.01
C LEU A 443 11.96 -70.27 -40.35
N MET A 444 12.28 -69.15 -41.00
CA MET A 444 13.05 -69.12 -42.25
C MET A 444 14.46 -69.71 -42.07
N GLN A 445 15.05 -69.68 -40.87
CA GLN A 445 16.34 -70.34 -40.58
C GLN A 445 16.29 -71.85 -40.68
N THR A 446 15.12 -72.45 -40.54
CA THR A 446 14.96 -73.92 -40.58
C THR A 446 14.89 -74.46 -42.01
N LEU A 447 14.80 -73.58 -43.01
CA LEU A 447 14.71 -73.93 -44.43
C LEU A 447 16.09 -73.98 -45.10
N PRO A 448 16.30 -74.81 -46.14
CA PRO A 448 17.53 -74.77 -46.93
C PRO A 448 17.68 -73.42 -47.65
N MET A 449 18.77 -72.70 -47.39
CA MET A 449 19.04 -71.37 -47.94
C MET A 449 20.43 -71.28 -48.58
N SER A 450 20.59 -70.41 -49.58
CA SER A 450 21.91 -70.03 -50.09
C SER A 450 22.69 -69.20 -49.05
N ALA A 451 24.02 -69.18 -49.15
CA ALA A 451 24.87 -68.40 -48.24
C ALA A 451 24.50 -66.90 -48.22
N GLU A 452 24.06 -66.35 -49.35
CA GLU A 452 23.64 -64.96 -49.48
C GLU A 452 22.29 -64.70 -48.79
N MET A 453 21.29 -65.59 -48.97
CA MET A 453 20.00 -65.49 -48.28
C MET A 453 20.14 -65.66 -46.75
N ALA A 454 21.02 -66.55 -46.30
CA ALA A 454 21.34 -66.70 -44.88
C ALA A 454 21.96 -65.42 -44.29
N GLN A 455 22.75 -64.67 -45.07
CA GLN A 455 23.29 -63.39 -44.64
C GLN A 455 22.22 -62.30 -44.51
N TYR A 456 21.30 -62.18 -45.49
CA TYR A 456 20.19 -61.24 -45.42
C TYR A 456 19.24 -61.56 -44.26
N GLN A 457 18.94 -62.85 -44.05
CA GLN A 457 18.12 -63.32 -42.94
C GLN A 457 18.75 -62.94 -41.59
N ARG A 458 20.04 -63.21 -41.39
CA ARG A 458 20.76 -62.83 -40.15
C ARG A 458 20.72 -61.33 -39.90
N THR A 459 20.90 -60.54 -40.96
CA THR A 459 20.84 -59.08 -40.88
C THR A 459 19.44 -58.59 -40.51
N ALA A 460 18.39 -59.21 -41.08
CA ALA A 460 17.00 -58.88 -40.77
C ALA A 460 16.61 -59.24 -39.33
N VAL A 461 17.04 -60.41 -38.83
CA VAL A 461 16.82 -60.80 -37.42
C VAL A 461 17.50 -59.82 -36.48
N GLY A 462 18.78 -59.51 -36.71
CA GLY A 462 19.51 -58.53 -35.90
C GLY A 462 18.80 -57.17 -35.88
N SER A 463 18.36 -56.68 -37.05
CA SER A 463 17.63 -55.41 -37.14
C SER A 463 16.28 -55.43 -36.41
N ALA A 464 15.56 -56.56 -36.45
CA ALA A 464 14.27 -56.70 -35.77
C ALA A 464 14.44 -56.80 -34.24
N GLN A 465 15.47 -57.50 -33.77
CA GLN A 465 15.84 -57.59 -32.36
C GLN A 465 16.32 -56.23 -31.82
N ASP A 466 17.12 -55.49 -32.59
CA ASP A 466 17.54 -54.12 -32.24
C ASP A 466 16.33 -53.19 -32.07
N MET A 467 15.34 -53.27 -32.97
CA MET A 467 14.11 -52.48 -32.88
C MET A 467 13.28 -52.85 -31.65
N MET A 468 13.15 -54.14 -31.33
CA MET A 468 12.48 -54.60 -30.11
C MET A 468 13.20 -54.09 -28.84
N GLY A 469 14.54 -54.15 -28.82
CA GLY A 469 15.34 -53.58 -27.72
C GLY A 469 15.09 -52.08 -27.54
N MET A 470 15.00 -51.32 -28.64
CA MET A 470 14.67 -49.90 -28.61
C MET A 470 13.28 -49.62 -28.02
N VAL A 471 12.27 -50.42 -28.39
CA VAL A 471 10.91 -50.31 -27.88
C VAL A 471 10.86 -50.62 -26.38
N ASP A 472 11.54 -51.67 -25.94
CA ASP A 472 11.61 -52.04 -24.52
C ASP A 472 12.37 -51.01 -23.67
N ASP A 473 13.40 -50.39 -24.21
CA ASP A 473 14.12 -49.30 -23.52
C ASP A 473 13.24 -48.05 -23.37
N ILE A 474 12.42 -47.71 -24.38
CA ILE A 474 11.44 -46.60 -24.28
C ILE A 474 10.40 -46.90 -23.21
N LEU A 475 9.88 -48.14 -23.15
CA LEU A 475 8.92 -48.54 -22.13
C LEU A 475 9.54 -48.44 -20.73
N THR A 476 10.74 -49.01 -20.55
CA THR A 476 11.47 -48.99 -19.28
C THR A 476 11.69 -47.55 -18.80
N LEU A 477 12.11 -46.66 -19.70
CA LEU A 477 12.30 -45.24 -19.40
C LEU A 477 10.97 -44.56 -19.01
N THR A 478 9.86 -44.92 -19.66
CA THR A 478 8.53 -44.37 -19.37
C THR A 478 8.01 -44.84 -18.01
N GLU A 479 8.20 -46.12 -17.66
CA GLU A 479 7.79 -46.68 -16.38
C GLU A 479 8.63 -46.14 -15.20
N LEU A 480 9.93 -45.93 -15.42
CA LEU A 480 10.82 -45.26 -14.46
C LEU A 480 10.37 -43.80 -14.23
N GLN A 481 10.02 -43.06 -15.28
CA GLN A 481 9.52 -41.68 -15.17
C GLN A 481 8.18 -41.57 -14.45
N ALA A 482 7.29 -42.53 -14.69
CA ALA A 482 5.98 -42.59 -14.05
C ALA A 482 6.05 -43.09 -12.60
N GLY A 483 7.24 -43.46 -12.09
CA GLY A 483 7.41 -44.05 -10.76
C GLY A 483 6.69 -45.38 -10.57
N ARG A 484 6.34 -46.07 -11.67
CA ARG A 484 5.62 -47.35 -11.66
C ARG A 484 6.54 -48.53 -11.40
N LEU A 485 7.83 -48.39 -11.75
CA LEU A 485 8.86 -49.39 -11.48
C LEU A 485 9.25 -49.36 -9.99
N ARG A 486 9.27 -50.52 -9.33
CA ARG A 486 9.69 -50.68 -7.93
C ARG A 486 10.80 -51.71 -7.82
N ALA A 487 11.76 -51.47 -6.93
CA ALA A 487 12.77 -52.47 -6.56
C ALA A 487 12.08 -53.66 -5.86
N GLN A 488 12.44 -54.87 -6.25
CA GLN A 488 11.93 -56.12 -5.69
C GLN A 488 13.12 -56.90 -5.12
N PRO A 489 13.55 -56.62 -3.88
CA PRO A 489 14.70 -57.28 -3.29
C PRO A 489 14.40 -58.77 -3.02
N ALA A 490 15.25 -59.64 -3.53
CA ALA A 490 15.21 -61.09 -3.33
C ALA A 490 16.62 -61.64 -3.08
N PRO A 491 16.76 -62.81 -2.42
CA PRO A 491 18.04 -63.51 -2.36
C PRO A 491 18.56 -63.86 -3.76
N PHE A 492 19.82 -63.56 -4.05
CA PHE A 492 20.48 -63.90 -5.31
C PHE A 492 21.96 -64.20 -5.12
N SER A 493 22.51 -65.03 -6.02
CA SER A 493 23.95 -65.31 -6.11
C SER A 493 24.64 -64.29 -7.02
N LEU A 494 25.58 -63.52 -6.47
CA LEU A 494 26.39 -62.53 -7.17
C LEU A 494 27.20 -63.14 -8.31
N ARG A 495 27.90 -64.26 -8.03
CA ARG A 495 28.75 -64.95 -8.99
C ARG A 495 27.91 -65.53 -10.12
N ARG A 496 26.77 -66.14 -9.80
CA ARG A 496 25.87 -66.68 -10.82
C ARG A 496 25.37 -65.58 -11.76
N MET A 497 24.87 -64.48 -11.23
CA MET A 497 24.39 -63.34 -12.03
C MET A 497 25.48 -62.80 -12.96
N LEU A 498 26.71 -62.63 -12.48
CA LEU A 498 27.82 -62.13 -13.30
C LEU A 498 28.30 -63.16 -14.33
N GLN A 499 28.27 -64.45 -13.99
CA GLN A 499 28.57 -65.53 -14.92
C GLN A 499 27.54 -65.59 -16.05
N GLU A 500 26.25 -65.43 -15.73
CA GLU A 500 25.16 -65.34 -16.71
C GLU A 500 25.33 -64.09 -17.60
N LEU A 501 25.69 -62.94 -17.02
CA LEU A 501 26.05 -61.72 -17.78
C LEU A 501 27.19 -61.99 -18.77
N ARG A 502 28.29 -62.62 -18.35
CA ARG A 502 29.40 -62.98 -19.24
C ARG A 502 28.98 -63.97 -20.31
N ALA A 503 28.22 -64.99 -19.96
CA ALA A 503 27.75 -66.01 -20.89
C ALA A 503 26.89 -65.41 -22.01
N GLY A 504 26.00 -64.46 -21.67
CA GLY A 504 25.16 -63.77 -22.64
C GLY A 504 25.93 -62.94 -23.67
N HIS A 505 27.08 -62.38 -23.30
CA HIS A 505 27.85 -61.48 -24.17
C HIS A 505 29.12 -62.13 -24.76
N ALA A 506 29.44 -63.37 -24.39
CA ALA A 506 30.64 -64.08 -24.84
C ALA A 506 30.68 -64.26 -26.37
N GLY A 507 29.53 -64.56 -26.99
CA GLY A 507 29.41 -64.69 -28.44
C GLY A 507 29.69 -63.38 -29.17
N THR A 508 29.16 -62.26 -28.68
CA THR A 508 29.37 -60.92 -29.24
C THR A 508 30.82 -60.48 -29.10
N ALA A 509 31.45 -60.72 -27.94
CA ALA A 509 32.85 -60.42 -27.72
C ALA A 509 33.76 -61.24 -28.65
N LEU A 510 33.54 -62.57 -28.73
CA LEU A 510 34.31 -63.47 -29.59
C LEU A 510 34.15 -63.12 -31.08
N GLY A 511 32.94 -62.80 -31.52
CA GLY A 511 32.65 -62.40 -32.89
C GLY A 511 33.38 -61.12 -33.32
N LYS A 512 33.73 -60.24 -32.37
CA LYS A 512 34.56 -59.05 -32.61
C LYS A 512 36.05 -59.26 -32.33
N GLY A 513 36.45 -60.44 -31.86
CA GLY A 513 37.83 -60.70 -31.42
C GLY A 513 38.21 -59.96 -30.13
N LEU A 514 37.24 -59.61 -29.29
CA LEU A 514 37.42 -58.92 -28.01
C LEU A 514 37.42 -59.93 -26.85
N TYR A 515 38.13 -59.61 -25.76
CA TYR A 515 37.98 -60.33 -24.50
C TYR A 515 36.88 -59.72 -23.62
N LEU A 516 36.15 -60.58 -22.89
CA LEU A 516 35.23 -60.18 -21.82
C LEU A 516 35.63 -60.91 -20.54
N SER A 517 36.18 -60.19 -19.57
CA SER A 517 36.72 -60.76 -18.33
C SER A 517 35.91 -60.32 -17.10
N LEU A 518 35.77 -61.22 -16.14
CA LEU A 518 35.19 -60.94 -14.82
C LEU A 518 36.29 -61.01 -13.75
N ASP A 519 36.39 -59.99 -12.91
CA ASP A 519 37.23 -59.97 -11.71
C ASP A 519 36.33 -59.88 -10.46
N ILE A 520 36.18 -61.02 -9.79
CA ILE A 520 35.35 -61.16 -8.58
C ILE A 520 36.22 -61.70 -7.45
N PRO A 521 36.56 -60.89 -6.42
CA PRO A 521 37.34 -61.34 -5.28
C PRO A 521 36.71 -62.55 -4.58
N ALA A 522 37.53 -63.50 -4.15
CA ALA A 522 37.08 -64.72 -3.45
C ALA A 522 36.41 -64.40 -2.10
N GLU A 523 36.79 -63.28 -1.48
CA GLU A 523 36.36 -62.85 -0.14
C GLU A 523 34.93 -62.25 -0.11
N LEU A 524 34.33 -61.97 -1.26
CA LEU A 524 32.98 -61.43 -1.33
C LEU A 524 31.91 -62.50 -1.04
N PRO A 525 30.93 -62.23 -0.15
CA PRO A 525 29.77 -63.07 0.02
C PRO A 525 29.02 -63.26 -1.31
N ASP A 526 28.59 -64.49 -1.59
CA ASP A 526 27.89 -64.79 -2.84
C ASP A 526 26.38 -64.58 -2.75
N GLU A 527 25.76 -64.97 -1.62
CA GLU A 527 24.33 -64.84 -1.38
C GLU A 527 24.01 -63.45 -0.80
N LEU A 528 23.32 -62.64 -1.60
CA LEU A 528 22.99 -61.25 -1.30
C LEU A 528 21.49 -61.02 -1.42
N LEU A 529 20.98 -59.98 -0.75
CA LEU A 529 19.59 -59.55 -0.87
C LEU A 529 19.52 -58.25 -1.66
N GLY A 530 18.85 -58.28 -2.82
CA GLY A 530 18.72 -57.15 -3.73
C GLY A 530 17.93 -57.52 -4.98
N ASP A 531 17.78 -56.58 -5.91
CA ASP A 531 17.05 -56.84 -7.16
C ASP A 531 18.04 -57.22 -8.28
N ALA A 532 18.32 -58.51 -8.38
CA ALA A 532 19.29 -59.06 -9.33
C ALA A 532 18.93 -58.77 -10.79
N GLN A 533 17.62 -58.74 -11.13
CA GLN A 533 17.18 -58.51 -12.50
C GLN A 533 17.47 -57.07 -12.94
N LYS A 534 17.13 -56.08 -12.11
CA LYS A 534 17.41 -54.66 -12.41
C LYS A 534 18.89 -54.35 -12.41
N LEU A 535 19.64 -54.95 -11.47
CA LEU A 535 21.10 -54.83 -11.43
C LEU A 535 21.74 -55.44 -12.69
N ALA A 536 21.35 -56.66 -13.08
CA ALA A 536 21.81 -57.30 -14.29
C ALA A 536 21.47 -56.46 -15.53
N ARG A 537 20.27 -55.88 -15.62
CA ARG A 537 19.88 -54.99 -16.74
C ARG A 537 20.78 -53.76 -16.85
N CYS A 538 21.10 -53.13 -15.73
CA CYS A 538 22.04 -52.00 -15.68
C CYS A 538 23.44 -52.42 -16.18
N LEU A 539 23.96 -53.55 -15.69
CA LEU A 539 25.26 -54.07 -16.10
C LEU A 539 25.28 -54.53 -17.56
N CYS A 540 24.22 -55.16 -18.07
CA CYS A 540 24.08 -55.50 -19.49
C CYS A 540 24.24 -54.24 -20.35
N CYS A 541 23.51 -53.16 -20.03
CA CYS A 541 23.59 -51.93 -20.81
C CYS A 541 25.00 -51.31 -20.81
N LEU A 542 25.70 -51.34 -19.67
CA LEU A 542 27.09 -50.88 -19.59
C LEU A 542 28.05 -51.77 -20.39
N VAL A 543 27.90 -53.09 -20.32
CA VAL A 543 28.72 -54.06 -21.06
C VAL A 543 28.45 -54.00 -22.57
N ASP A 544 27.19 -53.88 -22.97
CA ASP A 544 26.77 -53.68 -24.36
C ASP A 544 27.39 -52.42 -24.94
N ASN A 545 27.37 -51.30 -24.20
CA ASN A 545 28.07 -50.08 -24.61
C ASN A 545 29.58 -50.32 -24.74
N GLY A 546 30.21 -50.96 -23.75
CA GLY A 546 31.65 -51.28 -23.80
C GLY A 546 32.02 -52.11 -25.03
N LEU A 547 31.29 -53.18 -25.33
CA LEU A 547 31.53 -54.05 -26.49
C LEU A 547 31.18 -53.37 -27.81
N LYS A 548 30.19 -52.47 -27.82
CA LYS A 548 29.79 -51.72 -28.99
C LYS A 548 30.89 -50.75 -29.44
N PHE A 549 31.51 -50.04 -28.50
CA PHE A 549 32.48 -48.97 -28.77
C PHE A 549 33.96 -49.41 -28.72
N THR A 550 34.22 -50.69 -28.42
CA THR A 550 35.56 -51.30 -28.45
C THR A 550 35.80 -52.05 -29.75
N HIS A 551 36.94 -51.80 -30.40
CA HIS A 551 37.36 -52.47 -31.64
C HIS A 551 38.55 -53.42 -31.44
N GLN A 552 39.41 -53.13 -30.46
CA GLN A 552 40.57 -53.93 -30.09
C GLN A 552 40.73 -53.92 -28.58
N GLY A 553 41.23 -55.01 -28.00
CA GLY A 553 41.31 -55.21 -26.55
C GLY A 553 40.05 -55.90 -26.03
N GLY A 554 39.34 -55.28 -25.08
CA GLY A 554 38.18 -55.92 -24.46
C GLY A 554 37.47 -55.11 -23.40
N VAL A 555 36.53 -55.77 -22.73
CA VAL A 555 35.72 -55.20 -21.65
C VAL A 555 35.96 -56.01 -20.37
N MET A 556 36.16 -55.32 -19.26
CA MET A 556 36.37 -55.91 -17.95
C MET A 556 35.27 -55.48 -16.98
N VAL A 557 34.62 -56.45 -16.34
CA VAL A 557 33.68 -56.21 -15.24
C VAL A 557 34.37 -56.60 -13.94
N GLN A 558 34.66 -55.62 -13.09
CA GLN A 558 35.25 -55.83 -11.77
C GLN A 558 34.22 -55.57 -10.68
N VAL A 559 34.27 -56.37 -9.62
CA VAL A 559 33.46 -56.15 -8.43
C VAL A 559 34.37 -55.94 -7.24
N ARG A 560 34.10 -54.88 -6.48
CA ARG A 560 34.72 -54.60 -5.18
C ARG A 560 33.62 -54.50 -4.14
N GLY A 561 33.91 -54.98 -2.93
CA GLY A 561 32.96 -54.90 -1.83
C GLY A 561 33.63 -54.37 -0.58
N ARG A 562 32.93 -53.48 0.12
CA ARG A 562 33.35 -52.94 1.42
C ARG A 562 32.25 -53.20 2.43
N ARG A 563 32.55 -53.96 3.49
CA ARG A 563 31.57 -54.18 4.57
C ARG A 563 31.27 -52.85 5.27
N LEU A 564 29.99 -52.57 5.44
CA LEU A 564 29.50 -51.43 6.24
C LEU A 564 29.09 -51.86 7.65
N GLY A 565 28.85 -53.16 7.85
CA GLY A 565 28.45 -53.76 9.13
C GLY A 565 28.44 -55.30 9.05
N PRO A 566 27.88 -55.99 10.05
CA PRO A 566 27.81 -57.45 10.07
C PRO A 566 26.93 -58.03 8.95
N ASP A 567 25.82 -57.36 8.60
CA ASP A 567 24.83 -57.83 7.62
C ASP A 567 24.75 -56.97 6.35
N SER A 568 25.64 -55.99 6.17
CA SER A 568 25.58 -55.02 5.05
C SER A 568 26.91 -54.83 4.33
N LEU A 569 26.82 -54.72 3.00
CA LEU A 569 27.94 -54.65 2.08
C LEU A 569 27.68 -53.53 1.04
N THR A 570 28.60 -52.60 0.89
CA THR A 570 28.65 -51.75 -0.30
C THR A 570 29.33 -52.51 -1.42
N LEU A 571 28.66 -52.69 -2.55
CA LEU A 571 29.23 -53.24 -3.77
C LEU A 571 29.47 -52.13 -4.78
N THR A 572 30.65 -52.14 -5.39
CA THR A 572 31.00 -51.29 -6.52
C THR A 572 31.30 -52.20 -7.72
N PHE A 573 30.48 -52.07 -8.75
CA PHE A 573 30.65 -52.71 -10.04
C PHE A 573 31.33 -51.73 -10.98
N THR A 574 32.50 -52.09 -11.50
CA THR A 574 33.23 -51.30 -12.48
C THR A 574 33.18 -52.00 -13.83
N VAL A 575 32.66 -51.34 -14.86
CA VAL A 575 32.74 -51.81 -16.25
C VAL A 575 33.74 -50.91 -16.98
N SER A 576 34.87 -51.49 -17.39
CA SER A 576 35.93 -50.78 -18.12
C SER A 576 36.07 -51.32 -19.52
N ASP A 577 36.12 -50.46 -20.52
CA ASP A 577 36.34 -50.79 -21.92
C ASP A 577 37.64 -50.15 -22.43
N SER A 578 38.26 -50.74 -23.44
CA SER A 578 39.44 -50.18 -24.15
C SER A 578 39.06 -49.51 -25.47
N GLY A 579 37.85 -48.96 -25.56
CA GLY A 579 37.27 -48.43 -26.76
C GLY A 579 37.71 -47.00 -27.08
N ILE A 580 36.90 -46.32 -27.90
CA ILE A 580 37.22 -44.98 -28.41
C ILE A 580 37.35 -43.90 -27.32
N GLY A 581 36.78 -44.13 -26.13
CA GLY A 581 36.66 -43.13 -25.07
C GLY A 581 35.95 -41.85 -25.53
N PHE A 582 35.78 -40.90 -24.62
CA PHE A 582 35.26 -39.57 -24.93
C PHE A 582 35.93 -38.53 -24.04
N ASP A 583 35.86 -37.27 -24.46
CA ASP A 583 36.32 -36.13 -23.65
C ASP A 583 35.41 -36.04 -22.42
N ASP A 584 35.98 -35.78 -21.23
CA ASP A 584 35.24 -35.79 -19.95
C ASP A 584 33.99 -34.90 -20.02
N LEU A 585 32.82 -35.54 -20.15
CA LEU A 585 31.52 -34.87 -20.30
C LEU A 585 30.89 -34.75 -18.92
N ASP A 586 30.26 -33.59 -18.65
CA ASP A 586 29.50 -33.42 -17.41
C ASP A 586 28.47 -34.56 -17.26
N GLN A 587 28.35 -35.11 -16.06
CA GLN A 587 27.36 -36.13 -15.72
C GLN A 587 25.95 -35.70 -16.12
N ALA A 588 25.60 -34.41 -15.97
CA ALA A 588 24.29 -33.91 -16.36
C ALA A 588 24.00 -34.07 -17.86
N ILE A 589 25.04 -34.04 -18.69
CA ILE A 589 24.95 -34.14 -20.15
C ILE A 589 24.99 -35.62 -20.58
N LEU A 590 25.95 -36.39 -20.08
CA LEU A 590 26.15 -37.79 -20.50
C LEU A 590 24.93 -38.68 -20.21
N TYR A 591 24.26 -38.45 -19.07
CA TYR A 591 23.08 -39.23 -18.68
C TYR A 591 21.75 -38.61 -19.14
N GLN A 592 21.78 -37.57 -19.99
CA GLN A 592 20.57 -36.99 -20.59
C GLN A 592 19.92 -37.98 -21.56
N ARG A 593 18.58 -37.96 -21.64
CA ARG A 593 17.81 -38.81 -22.55
C ARG A 593 18.07 -38.42 -24.00
N PHE A 594 18.16 -39.40 -24.88
CA PHE A 594 18.37 -39.21 -26.32
C PHE A 594 19.69 -38.52 -26.68
N PHE A 595 20.65 -38.52 -25.75
CA PHE A 595 21.96 -37.91 -25.96
C PHE A 595 22.94 -38.91 -26.61
N GLN A 596 23.73 -38.43 -27.56
CA GLN A 596 24.77 -39.20 -28.27
C GLN A 596 26.03 -38.36 -28.46
N VAL A 597 27.18 -38.91 -28.10
CA VAL A 597 28.48 -38.20 -28.14
C VAL A 597 28.90 -37.81 -29.56
N ASP A 598 28.58 -38.63 -30.57
CA ASP A 598 29.03 -38.40 -31.96
C ASP A 598 28.20 -37.35 -32.73
N GLY A 599 27.05 -36.89 -32.20
CA GLY A 599 26.19 -35.85 -32.79
C GLY A 599 25.66 -36.07 -34.22
N SER A 600 26.12 -37.12 -34.92
CA SER A 600 25.83 -37.36 -36.33
C SER A 600 24.62 -38.28 -36.49
N MET A 601 23.63 -37.84 -37.27
CA MET A 601 22.52 -38.68 -37.77
C MET A 601 22.99 -39.84 -38.68
N THR A 602 24.27 -39.83 -39.10
CA THR A 602 24.89 -40.88 -39.92
C THR A 602 25.30 -42.09 -39.07
N ARG A 603 24.57 -43.19 -39.26
CA ARG A 603 24.58 -44.46 -38.50
C ARG A 603 25.93 -45.22 -38.47
N ARG A 604 26.98 -44.71 -37.81
CA ARG A 604 28.21 -45.50 -37.58
C ARG A 604 28.14 -46.38 -36.32
N TYR A 605 27.44 -45.93 -35.26
CA TYR A 605 27.23 -46.65 -34.01
C TYR A 605 25.77 -46.46 -33.51
N GLY A 606 24.78 -47.04 -34.21
CA GLY A 606 23.34 -46.80 -33.97
C GLY A 606 22.83 -47.06 -32.53
N GLY A 607 21.77 -46.38 -32.10
CA GLY A 607 21.11 -46.52 -30.79
C GLY A 607 20.18 -45.34 -30.48
N LEU A 608 19.31 -45.43 -29.45
CA LEU A 608 18.39 -44.33 -29.07
C LEU A 608 19.00 -43.28 -28.15
N GLY A 609 20.20 -43.51 -27.59
CA GLY A 609 20.82 -42.59 -26.61
C GLY A 609 20.12 -42.58 -25.25
N ILE A 610 19.43 -43.66 -24.88
CA ILE A 610 18.67 -43.76 -23.61
C ILE A 610 19.27 -44.75 -22.61
N GLY A 611 20.16 -45.66 -23.04
CA GLY A 611 20.70 -46.72 -22.18
C GLY A 611 21.40 -46.21 -20.91
N LEU A 612 22.28 -45.21 -21.02
CA LEU A 612 22.95 -44.62 -19.85
C LEU A 612 21.97 -43.87 -18.93
N SER A 613 20.93 -43.24 -19.48
CA SER A 613 19.87 -42.60 -18.69
C SER A 613 19.04 -43.62 -17.91
N ILE A 614 18.77 -44.80 -18.50
CA ILE A 614 18.13 -45.93 -17.82
C ILE A 614 19.03 -46.46 -16.72
N CYS A 615 20.33 -46.65 -16.97
CA CYS A 615 21.29 -47.10 -15.96
C CYS A 615 21.33 -46.17 -14.75
N ARG A 616 21.31 -44.86 -14.97
CA ARG A 616 21.31 -43.87 -13.87
C ARG A 616 20.02 -43.93 -13.06
N GLN A 617 18.85 -43.89 -13.70
CA GLN A 617 17.56 -43.97 -13.00
C GLN A 617 17.34 -45.31 -12.31
N MET A 618 17.80 -46.41 -12.91
CA MET A 618 17.76 -47.75 -12.30
C MET A 618 18.71 -47.84 -11.11
N GLY A 619 19.90 -47.22 -11.19
CA GLY A 619 20.83 -47.08 -10.07
C GLY A 619 20.20 -46.33 -8.90
N GLU A 620 19.57 -45.18 -9.18
CA GLU A 620 18.83 -44.39 -8.19
C GLU A 620 17.67 -45.19 -7.56
N LEU A 621 16.92 -45.96 -8.36
CA LEU A 621 15.85 -46.86 -7.87
C LEU A 621 16.37 -47.96 -6.93
N LEU A 622 17.63 -48.37 -7.08
CA LEU A 622 18.29 -49.37 -6.26
C LEU A 622 19.10 -48.76 -5.11
N ASP A 623 18.86 -47.48 -4.77
CA ASP A 623 19.63 -46.71 -3.80
C ASP A 623 21.15 -46.71 -4.07
N GLY A 624 21.51 -46.76 -5.36
CA GLY A 624 22.87 -46.76 -5.86
C GLY A 624 23.26 -45.48 -6.61
N ARG A 625 24.55 -45.33 -6.85
CA ARG A 625 25.14 -44.21 -7.58
C ARG A 625 25.94 -44.71 -8.77
N LEU A 626 25.69 -44.13 -9.94
CA LEU A 626 26.45 -44.36 -11.17
C LEU A 626 27.42 -43.18 -11.42
N SER A 627 28.70 -43.48 -11.61
CA SER A 627 29.76 -42.55 -12.02
C SER A 627 30.47 -43.04 -13.27
N HIS A 628 31.25 -42.17 -13.90
CA HIS A 628 32.08 -42.52 -15.04
C HIS A 628 33.40 -41.75 -15.03
N GLU A 629 34.39 -42.31 -15.70
CA GLU A 629 35.67 -41.71 -16.06
C GLU A 629 35.95 -42.14 -17.50
N SER A 630 36.30 -41.23 -18.40
CA SER A 630 36.66 -41.58 -19.77
C SER A 630 37.82 -40.74 -20.25
N THR A 631 38.65 -41.31 -21.12
CA THR A 631 39.69 -40.55 -21.80
C THR A 631 39.71 -40.96 -23.26
N ARG A 632 39.61 -39.97 -24.13
CA ARG A 632 39.58 -40.17 -25.58
C ARG A 632 40.78 -41.01 -26.05
N GLY A 633 40.49 -42.11 -26.73
CA GLY A 633 41.46 -43.07 -27.25
C GLY A 633 41.96 -44.11 -26.24
N LEU A 634 41.62 -43.99 -24.95
CA LEU A 634 42.03 -44.93 -23.89
C LEU A 634 40.88 -45.75 -23.31
N GLY A 635 39.65 -45.50 -23.76
CA GLY A 635 38.45 -46.20 -23.31
C GLY A 635 37.69 -45.47 -22.19
N SER A 636 36.69 -46.15 -21.64
CA SER A 636 35.83 -45.59 -20.58
C SER A 636 35.67 -46.56 -19.42
N ARG A 637 35.36 -46.00 -18.25
CA ARG A 637 35.15 -46.71 -16.99
C ARG A 637 33.86 -46.21 -16.36
N PHE A 638 32.89 -47.10 -16.18
CA PHE A 638 31.63 -46.82 -15.51
C PHE A 638 31.57 -47.54 -14.17
N GLU A 639 31.22 -46.83 -13.11
CA GLU A 639 31.15 -47.37 -11.75
C GLU A 639 29.73 -47.27 -11.19
N LEU A 640 29.11 -48.42 -10.89
CA LEU A 640 27.83 -48.50 -10.19
C LEU A 640 28.07 -48.96 -8.75
N THR A 641 27.76 -48.10 -7.78
CA THR A 641 27.91 -48.40 -6.35
C THR A 641 26.55 -48.50 -5.68
N LEU A 642 26.26 -49.60 -4.96
CA LEU A 642 25.02 -49.79 -4.22
C LEU A 642 25.25 -50.52 -2.90
N ASN A 643 24.33 -50.34 -1.95
CA ASN A 643 24.35 -51.06 -0.68
C ASN A 643 23.40 -52.26 -0.75
N VAL A 644 23.90 -53.44 -0.39
CA VAL A 644 23.14 -54.68 -0.36
C VAL A 644 23.27 -55.33 1.01
N ALA A 645 22.24 -56.08 1.41
CA ALA A 645 22.32 -56.91 2.61
C ALA A 645 22.89 -58.29 2.27
N ILE A 646 23.59 -58.91 3.22
CA ILE A 646 24.08 -60.28 3.10
C ILE A 646 22.91 -61.22 3.45
N ALA A 647 22.59 -62.17 2.56
CA ALA A 647 21.53 -63.12 2.85
C ALA A 647 22.00 -64.10 3.94
N GLN A 648 21.28 -64.15 5.07
CA GLN A 648 21.59 -65.12 6.13
C GLN A 648 21.10 -66.51 5.70
N ILE A 649 22.03 -67.46 5.57
CA ILE A 649 21.72 -68.87 5.30
C ILE A 649 20.96 -69.43 6.51
N GLN A 650 19.64 -69.59 6.40
CA GLN A 650 18.89 -70.47 7.30
C GLN A 650 19.22 -71.92 6.92
N MET A 651 20.10 -72.57 7.69
CA MET A 651 20.23 -74.03 7.58
C MET A 651 18.90 -74.68 7.98
N PRO A 652 18.36 -75.63 7.18
CA PRO A 652 17.19 -76.40 7.61
C PRO A 652 17.56 -77.24 8.84
N PRO A 653 16.65 -77.44 9.82
CA PRO A 653 16.96 -78.19 11.03
C PRO A 653 17.38 -79.62 10.68
N GLY A 654 18.58 -80.00 11.11
CA GLY A 654 19.16 -81.31 10.86
C GLY A 654 18.31 -82.45 11.43
N ARG A 655 18.19 -83.51 10.63
CA ARG A 655 17.80 -84.86 11.07
C ARG A 655 18.66 -85.27 12.28
N ALA A 656 18.02 -85.44 13.44
CA ALA A 656 18.62 -86.12 14.58
C ALA A 656 18.77 -87.62 14.28
N ALA A 657 20.01 -88.10 14.22
CA ALA A 657 20.34 -89.53 14.20
C ALA A 657 20.43 -90.06 15.64
N SER A 658 19.58 -91.05 15.91
CA SER A 658 19.62 -92.15 16.89
C SER A 658 20.25 -91.97 18.29
N GLY A 659 19.41 -92.25 19.30
CA GLY A 659 19.59 -93.44 20.13
C GLY A 659 20.37 -93.28 21.44
N ALA A 660 19.65 -93.32 22.57
CA ALA A 660 20.14 -93.90 23.81
C ALA A 660 18.97 -94.46 24.63
N ILE A 661 19.20 -95.66 25.14
CA ILE A 661 18.32 -96.62 25.79
C ILE A 661 18.34 -96.43 27.33
N ARG A 662 17.29 -96.95 28.00
CA ARG A 662 17.16 -97.35 29.44
C ARG A 662 16.93 -96.20 30.45
N PHE A 663 16.05 -96.29 31.44
CA PHE A 663 15.21 -97.38 32.00
C PHE A 663 13.85 -96.80 32.40
#